data_AF-A0A1A9C2K7-F1
#
_entry.id   AF-A0A1A9C2K7-F1
#
_cell.length_a   1.000
_cell.length_b   1.000
_cell.length_c   1.000
_cell.angle_alpha   90.00
_cell.angle_beta   90.00
_cell.angle_gamma   90.00
#
_symmetry.space_group_name_H-M   'P 1'
#
loop_
_entity.id
_entity.type
_entity.pdbx_description
1 polymer ?
#
loop_
_entity_poly.entity_id
_entity_poly.type
_entity_poly.pdbx_seq_one_letter_code
_entity_poly.pdbx_strand_id
1 'polypeptide(L)'
;MCAMTIITKGANTPVPAGLLRVAVCRRKAAGAPAVEVSALLLDAVGKVRGDADLVFHSQPVHPSGAVRHIGTGDSGEQLAQWLELDLPRVEPAVQRVLIAASCDDGTFGAVPGLAAQTVAPDGTIVVHYEVTDASTETAFVLGEFYRRDGQWKFRAVGQGYDTGLAGLATDFGIVVAEPRVSRGPVVNPGVTKVAEPPAGAIPAPAAAAAPTGPAGPAAPTAPITPAAPTAPITPAAPAAPITPAAQGSGGGRALGPFGPEFRPWSRSGRGSREIAARLPAGPVIVEAEHEGEGLFGIDVLDADKQPDRLVHNTVRSPYRGRSLAVAPEGRRLRLRVEAQGAWKVTVLPVSAARPIAPGETVSGSGREVLRWDGPAGDLQGRFDGGRNAQLFCVDALDPGHLTALHEGRLLFNEMGRVDKTVPLSRGPVFVTVKDGEGAWRLKALPIPVLTTTAAPADGVYQGRRDAVVTLVNPWPGRPALLEYDICGAGRQAHTVTQLDEYGDSDGEWMNGTRHGRRGSHLLFARGQERCTLEIRGTSKWRLRVRPVEEAPLLKGPVEGTGSTLLRYQGPPTLLRLFRTTEEAGYLVAHAMNPPRGQSALVADTDTRRRPVVGPVWVDPEGLCCVRVQAGDGVGWRVEPVPLDEAPVIGGRVRRVAGKGFGVVRHTGPETEMLVTHDYGPLSNLIPLIELDENLFPVRRVARSLGHHRIPAGFLQVRGLGEWELERRG
;
A
#
# COMPACT_ATOMS: atom_id res chain seq x y z
N MET A 1 14.41 14.79 -14.01
CA MET A 1 13.51 15.89 -14.39
C MET A 1 12.91 15.56 -15.74
N CYS A 2 11.70 14.99 -15.77
CA CYS A 2 10.89 14.98 -16.98
C CYS A 2 10.10 16.29 -17.02
N ALA A 3 10.21 17.03 -18.12
CA ALA A 3 9.45 18.26 -18.31
C ALA A 3 7.96 17.92 -18.58
N MET A 4 7.06 18.75 -18.06
CA MET A 4 5.63 18.66 -18.33
C MET A 4 5.37 18.78 -19.84
N THR A 5 4.71 17.78 -20.43
CA THR A 5 4.40 17.77 -21.87
C THR A 5 2.94 18.16 -22.10
N ILE A 6 2.72 19.32 -22.72
CA ILE A 6 1.39 19.78 -23.15
C ILE A 6 1.11 19.24 -24.54
N ILE A 7 -0.03 18.58 -24.74
CA ILE A 7 -0.43 17.98 -26.02
C ILE A 7 -1.83 18.46 -26.44
N THR A 8 -2.10 18.46 -27.74
CA THR A 8 -3.40 18.82 -28.34
C THR A 8 -4.16 17.58 -28.81
N LYS A 9 -5.44 17.74 -29.15
CA LYS A 9 -6.27 16.66 -29.71
C LYS A 9 -5.56 15.95 -30.87
N GLY A 10 -5.56 14.62 -30.84
CA GLY A 10 -4.89 13.73 -31.81
C GLY A 10 -3.39 13.51 -31.54
N ALA A 11 -2.72 14.36 -30.76
CA ALA A 11 -1.31 14.20 -30.44
C ALA A 11 -1.09 13.07 -29.42
N ASN A 12 0.10 12.47 -29.45
CA ASN A 12 0.50 11.42 -28.52
C ASN A 12 1.93 11.64 -28.02
N THR A 13 2.21 11.13 -26.83
CA THR A 13 3.53 11.18 -26.20
C THR A 13 3.81 9.89 -25.43
N PRO A 14 5.07 9.41 -25.37
CA PRO A 14 5.44 8.33 -24.46
C PRO A 14 5.15 8.72 -23.01
N VAL A 15 4.71 7.74 -22.23
CA VAL A 15 4.52 7.88 -20.78
C VAL A 15 5.37 6.83 -20.05
N PRO A 16 5.83 7.10 -18.82
CA PRO A 16 6.51 6.11 -18.01
C PRO A 16 5.68 4.83 -17.88
N ALA A 17 6.31 3.68 -18.09
CA ALA A 17 5.67 2.37 -17.93
C ALA A 17 5.65 1.98 -16.44
N GLY A 18 4.96 2.76 -15.61
CA GLY A 18 4.82 2.57 -14.16
C GLY A 18 3.42 2.97 -13.69
N LEU A 19 3.25 3.12 -12.38
CA LEU A 19 2.02 3.67 -11.81
C LEU A 19 1.84 5.11 -12.28
N LEU A 20 0.69 5.43 -12.86
CA LEU A 20 0.32 6.77 -13.26
C LEU A 20 -1.04 7.11 -12.66
N ARG A 21 -1.23 8.39 -12.31
CA ARG A 21 -2.52 8.91 -11.90
C ARG A 21 -3.05 9.82 -12.99
N VAL A 22 -4.29 9.60 -13.39
CA VAL A 22 -4.98 10.44 -14.36
C VAL A 22 -5.98 11.30 -13.63
N ALA A 23 -5.79 12.61 -13.70
CA ALA A 23 -6.73 13.60 -13.21
C ALA A 23 -7.56 14.12 -14.38
N VAL A 24 -8.87 13.93 -14.34
CA VAL A 24 -9.79 14.66 -15.21
C VAL A 24 -10.27 15.88 -14.47
N CYS A 25 -9.71 16.99 -14.88
CA CYS A 25 -9.85 18.30 -14.30
C CYS A 25 -11.00 19.07 -14.95
N ARG A 26 -11.75 19.81 -14.14
CA ARG A 26 -12.73 20.80 -14.60
C ARG A 26 -12.79 21.97 -13.62
N ARG A 27 -13.08 23.17 -14.11
CA ARG A 27 -13.33 24.32 -13.24
C ARG A 27 -14.71 24.20 -12.62
N LYS A 28 -14.86 24.63 -11.37
CA LYS A 28 -16.19 24.77 -10.77
C LYS A 28 -16.91 25.98 -11.35
N ALA A 29 -18.10 25.77 -11.87
CA ALA A 29 -19.03 26.84 -12.23
C ALA A 29 -20.46 26.44 -11.85
N ALA A 30 -21.27 27.42 -11.47
CA ALA A 30 -22.66 27.18 -11.12
C ALA A 30 -23.44 26.76 -12.38
N GLY A 31 -24.15 25.62 -12.29
CA GLY A 31 -24.87 25.03 -13.43
C GLY A 31 -23.98 24.23 -14.40
N ALA A 32 -22.68 24.05 -14.10
CA ALA A 32 -21.85 23.13 -14.87
C ALA A 32 -22.28 21.67 -14.60
N PRO A 33 -22.43 20.83 -15.64
CA PRO A 33 -22.84 19.44 -15.50
C PRO A 33 -21.90 18.61 -14.60
N ALA A 34 -22.46 17.59 -13.94
CA ALA A 34 -21.67 16.63 -13.19
C ALA A 34 -20.91 15.71 -14.16
N VAL A 35 -19.59 15.77 -14.11
CA VAL A 35 -18.73 14.87 -14.90
C VAL A 35 -18.31 13.68 -14.05
N GLU A 36 -18.61 12.49 -14.55
CA GLU A 36 -18.14 11.21 -14.04
C GLU A 36 -17.10 10.59 -14.98
N VAL A 37 -16.02 10.06 -14.41
CA VAL A 37 -14.88 9.49 -15.12
C VAL A 37 -14.85 7.98 -14.96
N SER A 38 -14.65 7.29 -16.08
CA SER A 38 -14.50 5.85 -16.14
C SER A 38 -13.26 5.46 -16.93
N ALA A 39 -12.74 4.28 -16.63
CA ALA A 39 -11.72 3.62 -17.42
C ALA A 39 -12.28 2.37 -18.08
N LEU A 40 -12.06 2.22 -19.39
CA LEU A 40 -12.43 1.04 -20.15
C LEU A 40 -11.15 0.32 -20.58
N LEU A 41 -10.99 -0.93 -20.15
CA LEU A 41 -9.88 -1.78 -20.56
C LEU A 41 -10.29 -2.56 -21.82
N LEU A 42 -9.65 -2.27 -22.94
CA LEU A 42 -9.99 -2.85 -24.25
C LEU A 42 -8.96 -3.87 -24.71
N ASP A 43 -9.45 -4.93 -25.33
CA ASP A 43 -8.66 -5.96 -25.97
C ASP A 43 -8.06 -5.50 -27.32
N ALA A 44 -7.42 -6.45 -28.02
CA ALA A 44 -6.81 -6.19 -29.33
C ALA A 44 -7.81 -5.86 -30.45
N VAL A 45 -9.10 -6.22 -30.29
CA VAL A 45 -10.18 -5.89 -31.22
C VAL A 45 -10.81 -4.54 -30.86
N GLY A 46 -10.38 -3.92 -29.75
CA GLY A 46 -10.88 -2.64 -29.29
C GLY A 46 -12.20 -2.75 -28.54
N LYS A 47 -12.49 -3.89 -27.90
CA LYS A 47 -13.71 -4.13 -27.12
C LYS A 47 -13.38 -4.52 -25.68
N VAL A 48 -14.28 -4.27 -24.73
CA VAL A 48 -14.15 -4.80 -23.37
C VAL A 48 -14.38 -6.31 -23.35
N ARG A 49 -13.71 -7.05 -22.44
CA ARG A 49 -13.89 -8.51 -22.35
C ARG A 49 -15.09 -8.90 -21.49
N GLY A 50 -15.61 -7.97 -20.69
CA GLY A 50 -16.78 -8.10 -19.83
C GLY A 50 -16.86 -6.94 -18.83
N ASP A 51 -17.89 -6.91 -17.99
CA ASP A 51 -18.19 -5.80 -17.07
C ASP A 51 -17.05 -5.50 -16.07
N ALA A 52 -16.22 -6.50 -15.76
CA ALA A 52 -15.04 -6.36 -14.93
C ALA A 52 -13.98 -5.38 -15.49
N ASP A 53 -13.96 -5.18 -16.81
CA ASP A 53 -13.05 -4.26 -17.52
C ASP A 53 -13.53 -2.81 -17.52
N LEU A 54 -14.65 -2.52 -16.86
CA LEU A 54 -15.16 -1.18 -16.61
C LEU A 54 -14.84 -0.76 -15.17
N VAL A 55 -14.08 0.33 -15.00
CA VAL A 55 -13.74 0.89 -13.68
C VAL A 55 -14.32 2.28 -13.54
N PHE A 56 -15.16 2.47 -12.52
CA PHE A 56 -15.89 3.71 -12.23
C PHE A 56 -16.28 3.73 -10.75
N HIS A 57 -17.02 4.73 -10.28
CA HIS A 57 -17.19 4.94 -8.83
C HIS A 57 -17.79 3.72 -8.08
N SER A 58 -18.79 3.04 -8.66
CA SER A 58 -19.45 1.87 -8.03
C SER A 58 -18.68 0.57 -8.21
N GLN A 59 -17.71 0.54 -9.11
CA GLN A 59 -16.78 -0.57 -9.29
C GLN A 59 -15.35 0.00 -9.32
N PRO A 60 -14.84 0.44 -8.16
CA PRO A 60 -13.69 1.33 -8.12
C PRO A 60 -12.36 0.62 -8.37
N VAL A 61 -12.31 -0.72 -8.45
CA VAL A 61 -11.07 -1.46 -8.64
C VAL A 61 -11.27 -2.54 -9.69
N HIS A 62 -10.43 -2.54 -10.73
CA HIS A 62 -10.33 -3.67 -11.66
C HIS A 62 -9.83 -4.91 -10.91
N PRO A 63 -10.33 -6.13 -11.18
CA PRO A 63 -9.88 -7.34 -10.48
C PRO A 63 -8.37 -7.63 -10.54
N SER A 64 -7.66 -7.16 -11.57
CA SER A 64 -6.20 -7.25 -11.68
C SER A 64 -5.46 -6.26 -10.77
N GLY A 65 -6.17 -5.28 -10.22
CA GLY A 65 -5.62 -4.13 -9.51
C GLY A 65 -4.91 -3.12 -10.44
N ALA A 66 -4.95 -3.32 -11.77
CA ALA A 66 -4.24 -2.48 -12.73
C ALA A 66 -4.85 -1.08 -12.91
N VAL A 67 -6.15 -0.94 -12.66
CA VAL A 67 -6.84 0.35 -12.73
C VAL A 67 -7.74 0.50 -11.53
N ARG A 68 -7.69 1.67 -10.89
CA ARG A 68 -8.49 2.01 -9.72
C ARG A 68 -9.06 3.43 -9.82
N HIS A 69 -10.34 3.58 -9.56
CA HIS A 69 -10.98 4.88 -9.34
C HIS A 69 -10.75 5.33 -7.90
N ILE A 70 -10.09 6.47 -7.74
CA ILE A 70 -9.65 7.02 -6.44
C ILE A 70 -10.69 7.97 -5.87
N GLY A 71 -11.55 8.54 -6.71
CA GLY A 71 -12.59 9.49 -6.30
C GLY A 71 -12.33 10.90 -6.82
N THR A 72 -13.12 11.84 -6.30
CA THR A 72 -13.05 13.25 -6.69
C THR A 72 -12.20 14.01 -5.68
N GLY A 73 -11.11 14.61 -6.13
CA GLY A 73 -10.36 15.62 -5.41
C GLY A 73 -10.91 17.01 -5.70
N ASP A 74 -10.95 17.85 -4.67
CA ASP A 74 -11.50 19.20 -4.73
C ASP A 74 -10.44 20.20 -4.24
N SER A 75 -10.01 21.11 -5.11
CA SER A 75 -9.05 22.17 -4.79
C SER A 75 -9.70 23.55 -4.63
N GLY A 76 -11.02 23.61 -4.52
CA GLY A 76 -11.79 24.84 -4.41
C GLY A 76 -12.25 25.39 -5.75
N GLU A 77 -11.33 25.80 -6.62
CA GLU A 77 -11.65 26.35 -7.96
C GLU A 77 -11.78 25.28 -9.05
N GLN A 78 -11.21 24.10 -8.81
CA GLN A 78 -11.12 23.01 -9.77
C GLN A 78 -11.49 21.69 -9.09
N LEU A 79 -12.26 20.86 -9.79
CA LEU A 79 -12.54 19.48 -9.44
C LEU A 79 -11.67 18.58 -10.29
N ALA A 80 -11.11 17.53 -9.69
CA ALA A 80 -10.34 16.52 -10.39
C ALA A 80 -10.86 15.14 -10.02
N GLN A 81 -11.36 14.38 -10.98
CA GLN A 81 -11.63 12.96 -10.76
C GLN A 81 -10.39 12.14 -11.11
N TRP A 82 -10.01 11.28 -10.17
CA TRP A 82 -8.74 10.58 -10.20
C TRP A 82 -8.93 9.10 -10.52
N LEU A 83 -8.21 8.66 -11.54
CA LEU A 83 -7.93 7.27 -11.80
C LEU A 83 -6.46 6.99 -11.50
N GLU A 84 -6.16 5.81 -11.01
CA GLU A 84 -4.82 5.28 -10.87
C GLU A 84 -4.67 4.09 -11.82
N LEU A 85 -3.62 4.11 -12.64
CA LEU A 85 -3.33 3.14 -13.68
C LEU A 85 -1.92 2.58 -13.44
N ASP A 86 -1.86 1.34 -13.01
CA ASP A 86 -0.64 0.53 -12.98
C ASP A 86 -0.48 -0.14 -14.35
N LEU A 87 0.14 0.59 -15.29
CA LEU A 87 0.36 0.16 -16.67
C LEU A 87 1.17 -1.15 -16.81
N PRO A 88 2.12 -1.47 -15.91
CA PRO A 88 2.74 -2.80 -15.81
C PRO A 88 1.77 -3.93 -15.45
N ARG A 89 0.81 -3.68 -14.55
CA ARG A 89 -0.19 -4.68 -14.16
C ARG A 89 -1.30 -4.91 -15.18
N VAL A 90 -1.49 -4.00 -16.13
CA VAL A 90 -2.47 -4.16 -17.21
C VAL A 90 -2.17 -5.45 -17.96
N GLU A 91 -3.13 -6.38 -17.96
CA GLU A 91 -2.95 -7.71 -18.54
C GLU A 91 -2.54 -7.64 -20.02
N PRO A 92 -1.77 -8.61 -20.54
CA PRO A 92 -1.39 -8.63 -21.96
C PRO A 92 -2.58 -8.66 -22.92
N ALA A 93 -3.72 -9.21 -22.49
CA ALA A 93 -4.94 -9.23 -23.29
C ALA A 93 -5.52 -7.82 -23.51
N VAL A 94 -5.23 -6.87 -22.61
CA VAL A 94 -5.63 -5.46 -22.71
C VAL A 94 -4.57 -4.69 -23.49
N GLN A 95 -4.99 -4.10 -24.60
CA GLN A 95 -4.13 -3.33 -25.51
C GLN A 95 -4.28 -1.82 -25.32
N ARG A 96 -5.44 -1.37 -24.85
CA ARG A 96 -5.77 0.04 -24.64
C ARG A 96 -6.54 0.22 -23.33
N VAL A 97 -6.27 1.32 -22.63
CA VAL A 97 -7.08 1.79 -21.50
C VAL A 97 -7.61 3.16 -21.88
N LEU A 98 -8.92 3.26 -22.11
CA LEU A 98 -9.57 4.52 -22.45
C LEU A 98 -9.94 5.25 -21.17
N ILE A 99 -9.71 6.57 -21.18
CA ILE A 99 -10.20 7.48 -20.15
C ILE A 99 -11.43 8.17 -20.74
N ALA A 100 -12.59 7.75 -20.27
CA ALA A 100 -13.87 8.27 -20.69
C ALA A 100 -14.48 9.13 -19.58
N ALA A 101 -15.34 10.05 -19.98
CA ALA A 101 -16.15 10.83 -19.08
C ALA A 101 -17.59 10.95 -19.62
N SER A 102 -18.57 11.01 -18.73
CA SER A 102 -19.98 11.25 -19.07
C SER A 102 -20.58 12.35 -18.22
N CYS A 103 -21.59 13.02 -18.77
CA CYS A 103 -22.46 13.97 -18.08
C CYS A 103 -23.90 13.48 -18.20
N ASP A 104 -24.58 13.25 -17.07
CA ASP A 104 -25.97 12.78 -17.07
C ASP A 104 -26.99 13.94 -17.10
N ASP A 105 -26.56 15.14 -16.73
CA ASP A 105 -27.41 16.32 -16.51
C ASP A 105 -27.09 17.51 -17.46
N GLY A 106 -26.27 17.31 -18.49
CA GLY A 106 -25.97 18.34 -19.49
C GLY A 106 -24.91 17.93 -20.51
N THR A 107 -24.34 18.90 -21.25
CA THR A 107 -23.35 18.65 -22.31
C THR A 107 -21.95 19.12 -21.91
N PHE A 108 -20.92 18.52 -22.50
CA PHE A 108 -19.53 18.87 -22.22
C PHE A 108 -19.15 20.30 -22.63
N GLY A 109 -19.85 20.92 -23.59
CA GLY A 109 -19.69 22.34 -23.92
C GLY A 109 -20.07 23.31 -22.79
N ALA A 110 -20.82 22.84 -21.79
CA ALA A 110 -21.14 23.59 -20.57
C ALA A 110 -20.15 23.32 -19.41
N VAL A 111 -19.15 22.46 -19.60
CA VAL A 111 -18.12 22.12 -18.59
C VAL A 111 -16.88 22.99 -18.79
N PRO A 112 -16.62 24.00 -17.93
CA PRO A 112 -15.51 24.92 -18.14
C PRO A 112 -14.17 24.28 -17.74
N GLY A 113 -13.13 24.53 -18.55
CA GLY A 113 -11.75 24.15 -18.23
C GLY A 113 -11.54 22.64 -18.12
N LEU A 114 -12.21 21.86 -18.96
CA LEU A 114 -12.07 20.41 -19.02
C LEU A 114 -10.66 20.04 -19.51
N ALA A 115 -9.92 19.27 -18.73
CA ALA A 115 -8.59 18.82 -19.08
C ALA A 115 -8.30 17.41 -18.53
N ALA A 116 -7.46 16.64 -19.21
CA ALA A 116 -6.91 15.39 -18.72
C ALA A 116 -5.42 15.57 -18.40
N GLN A 117 -5.01 15.20 -17.20
CA GLN A 117 -3.61 15.26 -16.77
C GLN A 117 -3.14 13.89 -16.33
N THR A 118 -1.98 13.48 -16.79
CA THR A 118 -1.32 12.24 -16.35
C THR A 118 -0.16 12.62 -15.46
N VAL A 119 -0.13 12.09 -14.25
CA VAL A 119 0.77 12.45 -13.16
C VAL A 119 1.53 11.20 -12.71
N ALA A 120 2.85 11.29 -12.60
CA ALA A 120 3.69 10.23 -12.03
C ALA A 120 3.56 10.22 -10.50
N PRO A 121 3.97 9.14 -9.80
CA PRO A 121 3.70 9.01 -8.37
C PRO A 121 4.50 10.00 -7.49
N ASP A 122 5.56 10.61 -8.02
CA ASP A 122 6.31 11.72 -7.42
C ASP A 122 5.56 13.08 -7.50
N GLY A 123 4.40 13.10 -8.18
CA GLY A 123 3.61 14.30 -8.42
C GLY A 123 4.00 15.05 -9.70
N THR A 124 4.95 14.55 -10.48
CA THR A 124 5.34 15.17 -11.76
C THR A 124 4.21 15.02 -12.79
N ILE A 125 3.73 16.14 -13.36
CA ILE A 125 2.78 16.09 -14.47
C ILE A 125 3.53 15.67 -15.74
N VAL A 126 3.23 14.48 -16.22
CA VAL A 126 3.84 13.88 -17.42
C VAL A 126 3.14 14.38 -18.68
N VAL A 127 1.81 14.44 -18.65
CA VAL A 127 0.98 14.85 -19.78
C VAL A 127 -0.10 15.80 -19.32
N HIS A 128 -0.35 16.85 -20.11
CA HIS A 128 -1.49 17.73 -19.93
C HIS A 128 -2.19 17.92 -21.28
N TYR A 129 -3.50 17.63 -21.31
CA TYR A 129 -4.35 17.83 -22.48
C TYR A 129 -5.59 18.64 -22.07
N GLU A 130 -5.75 19.82 -22.67
CA GLU A 130 -6.93 20.66 -22.48
C GLU A 130 -7.95 20.43 -23.60
N VAL A 131 -9.21 20.19 -23.23
CA VAL A 131 -10.32 20.01 -24.17
C VAL A 131 -10.94 21.38 -24.46
N THR A 132 -10.79 21.84 -25.70
CA THR A 132 -11.24 23.18 -26.14
C THR A 132 -12.36 23.13 -27.17
N ASP A 133 -12.70 21.95 -27.67
CA ASP A 133 -13.63 21.72 -28.78
C ASP A 133 -14.89 20.93 -28.37
N ALA A 134 -15.14 20.76 -27.07
CA ALA A 134 -16.36 20.13 -26.57
C ALA A 134 -17.59 21.02 -26.81
N SER A 135 -18.71 20.40 -27.20
CA SER A 135 -19.93 21.08 -27.63
C SER A 135 -21.20 20.42 -27.09
N THR A 136 -21.97 19.73 -27.91
CA THR A 136 -23.28 19.14 -27.59
C THR A 136 -23.20 17.75 -26.98
N GLU A 137 -22.01 17.19 -26.84
CA GLU A 137 -21.84 15.79 -26.51
C GLU A 137 -22.06 15.52 -25.01
N THR A 138 -22.60 14.35 -24.67
CA THR A 138 -22.92 13.93 -23.29
C THR A 138 -22.01 12.82 -22.77
N ALA A 139 -21.23 12.18 -23.67
CA ALA A 139 -20.10 11.33 -23.32
C ALA A 139 -18.86 11.73 -24.14
N PHE A 140 -17.68 11.52 -23.58
CA PHE A 140 -16.43 11.99 -24.14
C PHE A 140 -15.29 11.01 -23.86
N VAL A 141 -14.51 10.67 -24.88
CA VAL A 141 -13.23 9.97 -24.73
C VAL A 141 -12.13 11.04 -24.71
N LEU A 142 -11.59 11.28 -23.51
CA LEU A 142 -10.59 12.32 -23.27
C LEU A 142 -9.25 11.91 -23.84
N GLY A 143 -8.84 10.67 -23.57
CA GLY A 143 -7.58 10.13 -24.02
C GLY A 143 -7.49 8.63 -23.82
N GLU A 144 -6.40 8.07 -24.32
CA GLU A 144 -6.14 6.66 -24.20
C GLU A 144 -4.69 6.38 -23.89
N PHE A 145 -4.48 5.40 -23.02
CA PHE A 145 -3.21 4.71 -22.91
C PHE A 145 -3.23 3.55 -23.88
N TYR A 146 -2.23 3.44 -24.74
CA TYR A 146 -2.12 2.34 -25.69
C TYR A 146 -0.70 1.82 -25.77
N ARG A 147 -0.58 0.52 -26.01
CA ARG A 147 0.71 -0.12 -26.26
C ARG A 147 1.08 0.04 -27.73
N ARG A 148 2.29 0.52 -28.01
CA ARG A 148 2.88 0.52 -29.34
C ARG A 148 4.36 0.24 -29.22
N ASP A 149 4.84 -0.75 -29.96
CA ASP A 149 6.24 -1.17 -29.98
C ASP A 149 6.80 -1.48 -28.57
N GLY A 150 5.96 -2.11 -27.73
CA GLY A 150 6.31 -2.48 -26.36
C GLY A 150 6.36 -1.32 -25.36
N GLN A 151 6.01 -0.10 -25.78
CA GLN A 151 5.95 1.08 -24.93
C GLN A 151 4.51 1.57 -24.75
N TRP A 152 4.22 2.09 -23.57
CA TRP A 152 2.98 2.79 -23.30
C TRP A 152 3.06 4.23 -23.80
N LYS A 153 2.03 4.64 -24.52
CA LYS A 153 1.86 6.02 -24.97
C LYS A 153 0.49 6.51 -24.51
N PHE A 154 0.43 7.81 -24.20
CA PHE A 154 -0.83 8.50 -24.04
C PHE A 154 -1.15 9.25 -25.33
N ARG A 155 -2.38 9.12 -25.83
CA ARG A 155 -2.93 9.92 -26.92
C ARG A 155 -4.11 10.75 -26.41
N ALA A 156 -4.10 12.03 -26.71
CA ALA A 156 -5.28 12.88 -26.57
C ALA A 156 -6.27 12.54 -27.69
N VAL A 157 -7.45 12.02 -27.35
CA VAL A 157 -8.44 11.55 -28.33
C VAL A 157 -9.44 12.67 -28.62
N GLY A 158 -10.06 13.20 -27.58
CA GLY A 158 -11.00 14.31 -27.69
C GLY A 158 -12.26 13.98 -28.51
N GLN A 159 -12.73 12.73 -28.48
CA GLN A 159 -13.90 12.30 -29.26
C GLN A 159 -15.16 12.37 -28.40
N GLY A 160 -16.11 13.20 -28.81
CA GLY A 160 -17.42 13.29 -28.17
C GLY A 160 -18.46 12.37 -28.81
N TYR A 161 -19.50 12.07 -28.04
CA TYR A 161 -20.65 11.24 -28.41
C TYR A 161 -21.96 11.98 -28.06
N ASP A 162 -22.72 12.37 -29.07
CA ASP A 162 -24.04 12.99 -28.88
C ASP A 162 -25.09 11.98 -28.36
N THR A 163 -24.90 10.70 -28.67
CA THR A 163 -25.73 9.59 -28.17
C THR A 163 -25.39 9.16 -26.74
N GLY A 164 -24.49 9.90 -26.07
CA GLY A 164 -24.10 9.69 -24.68
C GLY A 164 -23.42 8.37 -24.39
N LEU A 165 -23.44 7.98 -23.11
CA LEU A 165 -22.74 6.79 -22.62
C LEU A 165 -23.20 5.51 -23.33
N ALA A 166 -24.46 5.45 -23.78
CA ALA A 166 -25.00 4.30 -24.52
C ALA A 166 -24.31 4.12 -25.90
N GLY A 167 -24.06 5.21 -26.62
CA GLY A 167 -23.32 5.14 -27.89
C GLY A 167 -21.85 4.76 -27.67
N LEU A 168 -21.21 5.37 -26.67
CA LEU A 168 -19.84 5.02 -26.27
C LEU A 168 -19.74 3.53 -25.87
N ALA A 169 -20.69 3.04 -25.07
CA ALA A 169 -20.76 1.65 -24.63
C ALA A 169 -20.89 0.67 -25.80
N THR A 170 -21.75 1.00 -26.77
CA THR A 170 -21.96 0.19 -27.99
C THR A 170 -20.68 0.10 -28.83
N ASP A 171 -20.00 1.23 -29.02
CA ASP A 171 -18.74 1.33 -29.77
C ASP A 171 -17.61 0.50 -29.15
N PHE A 172 -17.63 0.28 -27.82
CA PHE A 172 -16.65 -0.53 -27.11
C PHE A 172 -17.15 -1.90 -26.64
N GLY A 173 -18.35 -2.31 -27.08
CA GLY A 173 -18.86 -3.69 -26.92
C GLY A 173 -19.42 -4.01 -25.54
N ILE A 174 -19.79 -2.98 -24.77
CA ILE A 174 -20.49 -3.12 -23.50
C ILE A 174 -21.96 -3.43 -23.82
N VAL A 175 -22.46 -4.57 -23.36
CA VAL A 175 -23.89 -4.91 -23.48
C VAL A 175 -24.65 -4.15 -22.39
N VAL A 176 -25.24 -3.01 -22.76
CA VAL A 176 -26.13 -2.28 -21.85
C VAL A 176 -27.42 -3.07 -21.71
N ALA A 177 -27.65 -3.70 -20.56
CA ALA A 177 -28.96 -4.27 -20.27
C ALA A 177 -29.98 -3.12 -20.20
N GLU A 178 -30.94 -3.10 -21.12
CA GLU A 178 -32.08 -2.20 -21.01
C GLU A 178 -32.77 -2.41 -19.65
N PRO A 179 -33.26 -1.33 -19.00
CA PRO A 179 -33.79 -1.41 -17.65
C PRO A 179 -34.97 -2.39 -17.62
N ARG A 180 -34.78 -3.54 -16.98
CA ARG A 180 -35.87 -4.47 -16.69
C ARG A 180 -36.79 -3.83 -15.66
N VAL A 181 -37.99 -3.49 -16.11
CA VAL A 181 -39.13 -3.22 -15.25
C VAL A 181 -39.29 -4.39 -14.27
N SER A 182 -39.29 -4.08 -12.98
CA SER A 182 -39.33 -5.02 -11.88
C SER A 182 -40.58 -5.91 -11.94
N ARG A 183 -40.39 -7.24 -11.97
CA ARG A 183 -41.43 -8.22 -11.62
C ARG A 183 -41.09 -8.84 -10.27
N GLY A 184 -42.11 -8.85 -9.39
CA GLY A 184 -42.02 -9.20 -7.96
C GLY A 184 -41.64 -10.66 -7.66
N PRO A 185 -41.54 -11.01 -6.36
CA PRO A 185 -40.88 -12.22 -5.90
C PRO A 185 -41.68 -13.48 -6.21
N VAL A 186 -41.02 -14.48 -6.79
CA VAL A 186 -41.55 -15.84 -6.98
C VAL A 186 -41.09 -16.71 -5.82
N VAL A 187 -42.06 -17.22 -5.07
CA VAL A 187 -41.88 -18.25 -4.04
C VAL A 187 -41.71 -19.60 -4.73
N ASN A 188 -40.76 -20.44 -4.30
CA ASN A 188 -40.85 -21.87 -4.52
C ASN A 188 -40.43 -22.68 -3.28
N PRO A 189 -41.07 -23.84 -3.02
CA PRO A 189 -41.05 -24.52 -1.75
C PRO A 189 -40.04 -25.68 -1.69
N GLY A 190 -39.47 -25.90 -0.51
CA GLY A 190 -39.03 -27.22 -0.05
C GLY A 190 -37.55 -27.58 -0.27
N VAL A 191 -36.72 -27.36 0.76
CA VAL A 191 -35.70 -28.34 1.20
C VAL A 191 -35.63 -28.30 2.73
N THR A 192 -35.95 -29.44 3.35
CA THR A 192 -35.98 -29.73 4.78
C THR A 192 -34.59 -29.76 5.41
N LYS A 193 -34.44 -29.08 6.57
CA LYS A 193 -33.27 -29.09 7.44
C LYS A 193 -33.31 -30.30 8.39
N VAL A 194 -32.25 -31.10 8.44
CA VAL A 194 -32.03 -32.14 9.46
C VAL A 194 -31.44 -31.49 10.72
N ALA A 195 -31.95 -31.91 11.89
CA ALA A 195 -31.64 -31.39 13.21
C ALA A 195 -30.52 -32.18 13.92
N GLU A 196 -29.76 -31.49 14.78
CA GLU A 196 -28.79 -32.05 15.73
C GLU A 196 -29.38 -31.98 17.16
N PRO A 197 -29.15 -32.97 18.06
CA PRO A 197 -29.87 -33.08 19.34
C PRO A 197 -29.20 -32.31 20.51
N PRO A 198 -29.93 -32.07 21.64
CA PRO A 198 -29.53 -31.13 22.68
C PRO A 198 -28.74 -31.79 23.83
N ALA A 199 -27.80 -31.05 24.44
CA ALA A 199 -27.16 -31.40 25.70
C ALA A 199 -27.60 -30.43 26.81
N GLY A 200 -28.04 -31.01 27.94
CA GLY A 200 -28.70 -30.33 29.06
C GLY A 200 -27.79 -29.69 30.12
N ALA A 201 -28.43 -28.89 30.99
CA ALA A 201 -27.91 -28.21 32.18
C ALA A 201 -27.46 -29.19 33.30
N ILE A 202 -26.63 -28.79 34.29
CA ILE A 202 -26.90 -28.25 35.65
C ILE A 202 -25.48 -28.17 36.38
N PRO A 203 -25.24 -27.60 37.61
CA PRO A 203 -25.20 -26.23 38.14
C PRO A 203 -23.81 -25.78 38.71
N ALA A 204 -23.75 -24.56 39.29
CA ALA A 204 -22.62 -23.94 40.01
C ALA A 204 -22.29 -24.54 41.41
N PRO A 205 -21.09 -24.26 41.98
CA PRO A 205 -20.84 -24.40 43.41
C PRO A 205 -20.65 -23.05 44.14
N ALA A 206 -21.12 -23.01 45.39
CA ALA A 206 -20.94 -21.91 46.35
C ALA A 206 -20.17 -22.36 47.61
N ALA A 207 -19.35 -21.44 48.11
CA ALA A 207 -18.91 -21.15 49.49
C ALA A 207 -18.27 -22.23 50.41
N ALA A 208 -17.12 -21.85 51.00
CA ALA A 208 -16.68 -22.26 52.33
C ALA A 208 -16.06 -21.05 53.08
N ALA A 209 -16.26 -21.01 54.40
CA ALA A 209 -16.16 -19.86 55.30
C ALA A 209 -14.79 -19.68 56.01
N ALA A 210 -14.67 -18.54 56.71
CA ALA A 210 -13.52 -17.92 57.39
C ALA A 210 -12.98 -18.61 58.67
N PRO A 211 -11.94 -18.01 59.29
CA PRO A 211 -12.02 -17.72 60.73
C PRO A 211 -11.68 -16.25 61.11
N THR A 212 -12.04 -15.95 62.36
CA THR A 212 -12.30 -14.68 63.06
C THR A 212 -11.07 -13.94 63.64
N GLY A 213 -11.21 -12.64 63.95
CA GLY A 213 -10.23 -11.72 64.59
C GLY A 213 -9.94 -11.97 66.09
N PRO A 214 -9.32 -11.03 66.87
CA PRO A 214 -9.86 -9.67 67.09
C PRO A 214 -8.85 -8.50 67.39
N ALA A 215 -9.44 -7.30 67.59
CA ALA A 215 -9.03 -6.17 68.47
C ALA A 215 -8.13 -5.01 67.95
N GLY A 216 -8.67 -3.77 68.01
CA GLY A 216 -7.91 -2.51 68.23
C GLY A 216 -7.79 -2.21 69.74
N PRO A 217 -7.33 -1.02 70.22
CA PRO A 217 -7.24 0.31 69.57
C PRO A 217 -5.93 1.11 69.85
N ALA A 218 -5.90 2.38 69.42
CA ALA A 218 -5.22 3.58 70.00
C ALA A 218 -4.22 4.35 69.10
N ALA A 219 -4.44 5.67 69.01
CA ALA A 219 -3.57 6.72 68.47
C ALA A 219 -2.66 7.29 69.60
N PRO A 220 -2.05 8.49 69.47
CA PRO A 220 -0.91 8.94 68.64
C PRO A 220 0.26 9.50 69.50
N THR A 221 1.48 9.70 68.97
CA THR A 221 2.37 10.83 69.39
C THR A 221 3.60 11.03 68.47
N ALA A 222 4.01 12.30 68.37
CA ALA A 222 4.99 12.95 67.47
C ALA A 222 6.43 12.93 68.04
N PRO A 223 7.37 13.87 67.73
CA PRO A 223 7.59 14.73 66.55
C PRO A 223 9.07 14.68 66.05
N ILE A 224 9.36 15.13 64.83
CA ILE A 224 10.67 15.76 64.54
C ILE A 224 10.49 16.95 63.58
N THR A 225 11.12 18.05 63.97
CA THR A 225 11.00 19.47 63.60
C THR A 225 11.74 19.84 62.28
N PRO A 226 11.70 21.10 61.79
CA PRO A 226 11.57 21.41 60.37
C PRO A 226 12.88 21.88 59.71
N ALA A 227 12.99 21.71 58.39
CA ALA A 227 13.99 22.38 57.58
C ALA A 227 13.40 23.63 56.89
N ALA A 228 14.22 24.67 56.85
CA ALA A 228 13.93 26.07 56.53
C ALA A 228 13.41 26.33 55.08
N PRO A 229 12.74 27.48 54.85
CA PRO A 229 12.02 27.76 53.61
C PRO A 229 12.97 28.13 52.47
N THR A 230 12.77 27.53 51.29
CA THR A 230 13.34 28.01 50.04
C THR A 230 12.29 28.90 49.35
N ALA A 231 12.74 30.03 48.82
CA ALA A 231 11.93 31.14 48.29
C ALA A 231 10.82 30.72 47.30
N PRO A 232 9.69 31.47 47.24
CA PRO A 232 8.61 31.18 46.30
C PRO A 232 9.09 31.38 44.85
N ILE A 233 8.94 30.33 44.05
CA ILE A 233 9.01 30.42 42.60
C ILE A 233 7.81 31.26 42.16
N THR A 234 8.08 32.43 41.60
CA THR A 234 7.08 33.32 41.01
C THR A 234 6.39 32.58 39.86
N PRO A 235 5.05 32.56 39.77
CA PRO A 235 4.38 32.05 38.59
C PRO A 235 4.83 32.87 37.37
N ALA A 236 5.31 32.18 36.33
CA ALA A 236 5.47 32.80 35.03
C ALA A 236 4.13 33.40 34.61
N ALA A 237 4.15 34.68 34.21
CA ALA A 237 2.98 35.43 33.81
C ALA A 237 2.17 34.67 32.74
N PRO A 238 0.82 34.72 32.77
CA PRO A 238 0.01 34.19 31.69
C PRO A 238 0.42 34.88 30.39
N ALA A 239 0.69 34.06 29.36
CA ALA A 239 0.93 34.56 28.01
C ALA A 239 -0.18 35.54 27.62
N ALA A 240 0.22 36.73 27.17
CA ALA A 240 -0.69 37.82 26.85
C ALA A 240 -1.78 37.37 25.86
N PRO A 241 -3.03 37.85 26.02
CA PRO A 241 -4.06 37.63 25.02
C PRO A 241 -3.63 38.27 23.70
N ILE A 242 -3.62 37.47 22.63
CA ILE A 242 -3.36 37.92 21.27
C ILE A 242 -4.38 39.02 20.95
N THR A 243 -3.91 40.25 20.78
CA THR A 243 -4.75 41.41 20.47
C THR A 243 -5.25 41.29 19.03
N PRO A 244 -6.57 41.31 18.75
CA PRO A 244 -7.06 41.37 17.38
C PRO A 244 -6.80 42.77 16.80
N ALA A 245 -6.21 42.81 15.61
CA ALA A 245 -6.06 44.02 14.82
C ALA A 245 -7.41 44.72 14.54
N ALA A 246 -7.29 46.03 14.35
CA ALA A 246 -8.31 47.08 14.36
C ALA A 246 -9.61 46.83 13.58
N GLN A 247 -10.61 47.63 13.97
CA GLN A 247 -11.95 47.69 13.39
C GLN A 247 -11.90 48.20 11.94
N GLY A 248 -12.53 47.43 11.05
CA GLY A 248 -12.92 47.82 9.70
C GLY A 248 -14.21 47.09 9.36
N SER A 249 -15.29 47.85 9.21
CA SER A 249 -16.61 47.37 8.77
C SER A 249 -16.54 46.95 7.29
N GLY A 250 -16.81 45.69 6.99
CA GLY A 250 -16.95 45.21 5.61
C GLY A 250 -16.86 43.69 5.53
N GLY A 251 -17.95 43.04 5.10
CA GLY A 251 -18.02 41.59 4.93
C GLY A 251 -17.08 41.11 3.84
N GLY A 252 -16.29 40.07 4.15
CA GLY A 252 -15.44 39.36 3.20
C GLY A 252 -15.32 37.90 3.63
N ARG A 253 -15.84 37.00 2.79
CA ARG A 253 -15.86 35.55 2.93
C ARG A 253 -14.49 35.02 2.51
N ALA A 254 -13.58 34.80 3.47
CA ALA A 254 -12.29 34.14 3.19
C ALA A 254 -12.43 32.64 3.51
N LEU A 255 -12.20 31.79 2.52
CA LEU A 255 -12.00 30.37 2.72
C LEU A 255 -10.52 30.15 3.04
N GLY A 256 -10.22 29.55 4.19
CA GLY A 256 -8.89 29.08 4.55
C GLY A 256 -8.64 27.67 4.04
N PRO A 257 -7.43 27.12 4.25
CA PRO A 257 -7.02 25.82 3.71
C PRO A 257 -7.87 24.63 4.21
N PHE A 258 -8.65 24.81 5.28
CA PHE A 258 -9.42 23.75 5.94
C PHE A 258 -10.90 24.09 6.15
N GLY A 259 -11.41 25.12 5.46
CA GLY A 259 -12.79 25.58 5.60
C GLY A 259 -12.92 27.09 5.82
N PRO A 260 -14.05 27.58 6.32
CA PRO A 260 -14.28 29.02 6.44
C PRO A 260 -13.36 29.66 7.49
N GLU A 261 -12.73 30.76 7.12
CA GLU A 261 -12.03 31.63 8.07
C GLU A 261 -13.00 32.71 8.54
N PHE A 262 -13.08 32.88 9.85
CA PHE A 262 -13.93 33.87 10.47
C PHE A 262 -13.40 34.27 11.84
N ARG A 263 -13.80 35.46 12.30
CA ARG A 263 -13.48 35.90 13.66
C ARG A 263 -14.19 34.99 14.66
N PRO A 264 -13.50 34.47 15.69
CA PRO A 264 -14.11 33.67 16.74
C PRO A 264 -15.41 34.28 17.26
N TRP A 265 -16.47 33.50 17.25
CA TRP A 265 -17.76 33.90 17.81
C TRP A 265 -17.86 33.32 19.21
N SER A 266 -18.15 34.15 20.23
CA SER A 266 -18.23 33.69 21.61
C SER A 266 -19.54 34.11 22.27
N ARG A 267 -20.06 33.25 23.14
CA ARG A 267 -21.24 33.50 23.96
C ARG A 267 -21.04 32.90 25.34
N SER A 268 -21.42 33.65 26.37
CA SER A 268 -21.40 33.18 27.75
C SER A 268 -22.79 33.17 28.34
N GLY A 269 -23.00 32.32 29.34
CA GLY A 269 -24.26 32.23 30.06
C GLY A 269 -24.14 31.42 31.34
N ARG A 270 -25.28 31.22 31.99
CA ARG A 270 -25.44 30.37 33.17
C ARG A 270 -26.74 29.57 33.00
N GLY A 271 -26.72 28.31 33.42
CA GLY A 271 -27.87 27.42 33.25
C GLY A 271 -28.05 26.97 31.79
N SER A 272 -29.02 26.10 31.52
CA SER A 272 -29.31 25.62 30.17
C SER A 272 -29.83 26.74 29.26
N ARG A 273 -29.31 26.84 28.04
CA ARG A 273 -29.76 27.80 27.01
C ARG A 273 -29.53 27.26 25.60
N GLU A 274 -30.41 27.67 24.69
CA GLU A 274 -30.13 27.62 23.26
C GLU A 274 -29.37 28.89 22.85
N ILE A 275 -28.26 28.73 22.15
CA ILE A 275 -27.51 29.81 21.53
C ILE A 275 -27.41 29.58 20.03
N ALA A 276 -27.35 30.67 19.26
CA ALA A 276 -27.31 30.59 17.81
C ALA A 276 -26.25 31.54 17.25
N ALA A 277 -25.35 31.01 16.43
CA ALA A 277 -24.29 31.76 15.77
C ALA A 277 -24.58 31.89 14.28
N ARG A 278 -24.40 33.09 13.73
CA ARG A 278 -24.41 33.30 12.28
C ARG A 278 -22.96 33.20 11.79
N LEU A 279 -22.63 32.05 11.24
CA LEU A 279 -21.28 31.70 10.78
C LEU A 279 -21.32 31.33 9.30
N PRO A 280 -20.18 31.39 8.60
CA PRO A 280 -20.08 30.77 7.29
C PRO A 280 -20.32 29.25 7.40
N ALA A 281 -20.90 28.67 6.36
CA ALA A 281 -21.11 27.23 6.30
C ALA A 281 -19.77 26.49 6.20
N GLY A 282 -19.68 25.31 6.80
CA GLY A 282 -18.50 24.46 6.76
C GLY A 282 -18.03 24.02 8.14
N PRO A 283 -16.87 23.34 8.22
CA PRO A 283 -16.39 22.80 9.47
C PRO A 283 -15.96 23.92 10.42
N VAL A 284 -16.25 23.73 11.70
CA VAL A 284 -15.90 24.66 12.78
C VAL A 284 -15.44 23.87 14.01
N ILE A 285 -14.66 24.52 14.86
CA ILE A 285 -14.33 23.99 16.18
C ILE A 285 -15.26 24.68 17.19
N VAL A 286 -16.03 23.88 17.92
CA VAL A 286 -16.76 24.33 19.11
C VAL A 286 -15.83 24.13 20.30
N GLU A 287 -15.39 25.23 20.88
CA GLU A 287 -14.66 25.28 22.14
C GLU A 287 -15.64 25.62 23.25
N ALA A 288 -15.61 24.85 24.33
CA ALA A 288 -16.48 25.04 25.47
C ALA A 288 -15.66 25.10 26.76
N GLU A 289 -15.98 26.08 27.60
CA GLU A 289 -15.47 26.27 28.96
C GLU A 289 -16.67 26.23 29.92
N HIS A 290 -16.54 25.49 31.02
CA HIS A 290 -17.61 25.32 32.01
C HIS A 290 -17.07 25.33 33.43
N GLU A 291 -17.75 26.07 34.30
CA GLU A 291 -17.58 26.08 35.75
C GLU A 291 -18.94 25.91 36.42
N GLY A 292 -19.19 24.73 36.98
CA GLY A 292 -20.43 24.38 37.66
C GLY A 292 -20.44 22.97 38.21
N GLU A 293 -21.50 22.60 38.92
CA GLU A 293 -21.73 21.20 39.30
C GLU A 293 -22.68 20.52 38.30
N GLY A 294 -22.63 19.19 38.22
CA GLY A 294 -23.53 18.40 37.39
C GLY A 294 -23.09 18.24 35.93
N LEU A 295 -24.03 17.78 35.10
CA LEU A 295 -23.81 17.50 33.68
C LEU A 295 -23.65 18.79 32.87
N PHE A 296 -22.60 18.84 32.05
CA PHE A 296 -22.38 19.84 31.02
C PHE A 296 -22.43 19.20 29.64
N GLY A 297 -23.45 19.55 28.87
CA GLY A 297 -23.72 19.03 27.54
C GLY A 297 -23.83 20.15 26.51
N ILE A 298 -23.37 19.90 25.29
CA ILE A 298 -23.67 20.75 24.14
C ILE A 298 -24.05 19.88 22.95
N ASP A 299 -25.27 20.06 22.47
CA ASP A 299 -25.76 19.47 21.23
C ASP A 299 -25.83 20.51 20.11
N VAL A 300 -25.37 20.13 18.93
CA VAL A 300 -25.70 20.81 17.68
C VAL A 300 -27.12 20.43 17.31
N LEU A 301 -27.95 21.44 17.00
CA LEU A 301 -29.33 21.22 16.60
C LEU A 301 -29.52 21.25 15.08
N ASP A 302 -30.39 20.39 14.58
CA ASP A 302 -30.84 20.37 13.19
C ASP A 302 -31.80 21.54 12.87
N ALA A 303 -32.45 21.47 11.70
CA ALA A 303 -33.44 22.47 11.27
C ALA A 303 -34.71 22.46 12.14
N ASP A 304 -35.11 21.29 12.63
CA ASP A 304 -36.29 21.05 13.47
C ASP A 304 -36.01 21.25 14.97
N LYS A 305 -34.81 21.76 15.28
CA LYS A 305 -34.28 21.98 16.62
C LYS A 305 -34.13 20.70 17.44
N GLN A 306 -34.06 19.53 16.79
CA GLN A 306 -33.72 18.27 17.45
C GLN A 306 -32.20 18.14 17.59
N PRO A 307 -31.72 17.42 18.62
CA PRO A 307 -30.29 17.11 18.75
C PRO A 307 -29.81 16.25 17.58
N ASP A 308 -28.86 16.76 16.82
CA ASP A 308 -28.24 16.08 15.67
C ASP A 308 -26.90 15.47 16.07
N ARG A 309 -26.07 16.25 16.79
CA ARG A 309 -24.73 15.83 17.19
C ARG A 309 -24.33 16.38 18.55
N LEU A 310 -24.01 15.46 19.46
CA LEU A 310 -23.44 15.78 20.77
C LEU A 310 -21.96 16.14 20.61
N VAL A 311 -21.61 17.41 20.83
CA VAL A 311 -20.24 17.92 20.69
C VAL A 311 -19.51 18.03 22.02
N HIS A 312 -20.20 18.28 23.13
CA HIS A 312 -19.65 18.20 24.48
C HIS A 312 -20.56 17.40 25.40
N ASN A 313 -19.98 16.54 26.24
CA ASN A 313 -20.69 15.79 27.27
C ASN A 313 -19.69 15.47 28.38
N THR A 314 -19.87 16.04 29.56
CA THR A 314 -18.99 15.80 30.70
C THR A 314 -19.66 16.15 32.01
N VAL A 315 -19.16 15.58 33.11
CA VAL A 315 -19.52 15.97 34.48
C VAL A 315 -18.37 16.70 35.21
N ARG A 316 -17.27 16.99 34.50
CA ARG A 316 -16.10 17.63 35.09
C ARG A 316 -16.24 19.14 35.16
N SER A 317 -15.63 19.71 36.20
CA SER A 317 -15.56 21.14 36.44
C SER A 317 -14.28 21.46 37.23
N PRO A 318 -13.48 22.47 36.84
CA PRO A 318 -13.61 23.24 35.61
C PRO A 318 -13.36 22.36 34.37
N TYR A 319 -14.09 22.62 33.28
CA TYR A 319 -13.94 21.92 32.02
C TYR A 319 -13.55 22.88 30.90
N ARG A 320 -12.64 22.42 30.03
CA ARG A 320 -12.35 23.03 28.76
C ARG A 320 -12.16 21.94 27.71
N GLY A 321 -12.85 22.02 26.59
CA GLY A 321 -12.69 21.07 25.49
C GLY A 321 -12.96 21.69 24.14
N ARG A 322 -12.44 21.05 23.09
CA ARG A 322 -12.69 21.42 21.69
C ARG A 322 -13.25 20.24 20.93
N SER A 323 -14.21 20.49 20.06
CA SER A 323 -14.83 19.44 19.24
C SER A 323 -15.22 19.96 17.86
N LEU A 324 -15.12 19.10 16.86
CA LEU A 324 -15.53 19.46 15.50
C LEU A 324 -17.06 19.43 15.38
N ALA A 325 -17.59 20.44 14.71
CA ALA A 325 -18.97 20.55 14.28
C ALA A 325 -19.03 21.11 12.86
N VAL A 326 -20.21 21.05 12.24
CA VAL A 326 -20.44 21.64 10.92
C VAL A 326 -21.44 22.79 11.06
N ALA A 327 -21.03 23.99 10.70
CA ALA A 327 -21.93 25.13 10.58
C ALA A 327 -22.80 24.92 9.33
N PRO A 328 -24.13 24.89 9.47
CA PRO A 328 -25.03 24.57 8.38
C PRO A 328 -25.16 25.72 7.38
N GLU A 329 -25.39 25.38 6.11
CA GLU A 329 -25.64 26.37 5.07
C GLU A 329 -27.02 27.04 5.24
N GLY A 330 -27.09 28.34 4.99
CA GLY A 330 -28.35 29.11 4.98
C GLY A 330 -29.03 29.31 6.34
N ARG A 331 -28.64 28.59 7.39
CA ARG A 331 -29.21 28.71 8.75
C ARG A 331 -28.14 29.01 9.81
N ARG A 332 -28.57 29.48 10.98
CA ARG A 332 -27.66 29.69 12.11
C ARG A 332 -27.24 28.34 12.69
N LEU A 333 -25.97 28.20 13.05
CA LEU A 333 -25.51 27.11 13.90
C LEU A 333 -26.19 27.26 15.26
N ARG A 334 -27.10 26.34 15.58
CA ARG A 334 -27.82 26.30 16.87
C ARG A 334 -27.14 25.29 17.76
N LEU A 335 -26.83 25.72 18.99
CA LEU A 335 -26.24 24.89 20.02
C LEU A 335 -27.18 24.91 21.23
N ARG A 336 -27.58 23.73 21.70
CA ARG A 336 -28.28 23.57 22.97
C ARG A 336 -27.24 23.29 24.04
N VAL A 337 -27.06 24.25 24.95
CA VAL A 337 -26.17 24.11 26.11
C VAL A 337 -27.02 23.63 27.27
N GLU A 338 -26.62 22.52 27.88
CA GLU A 338 -27.19 21.98 29.10
C GLU A 338 -26.14 22.13 30.21
N ALA A 339 -26.46 22.88 31.26
CA ALA A 339 -25.51 23.20 32.32
C ALA A 339 -26.24 23.65 33.59
N GLN A 340 -25.67 23.41 34.77
CA GLN A 340 -26.16 24.01 36.04
C GLN A 340 -25.30 25.19 36.53
N GLY A 341 -24.18 25.49 35.84
CA GLY A 341 -23.23 26.54 36.19
C GLY A 341 -22.98 27.56 35.08
N ALA A 342 -21.90 28.32 35.22
CA ALA A 342 -21.43 29.26 34.21
C ALA A 342 -20.76 28.50 33.05
N TRP A 343 -20.90 29.04 31.85
CA TRP A 343 -20.27 28.48 30.67
C TRP A 343 -19.93 29.58 29.67
N LYS A 344 -18.95 29.27 28.82
CA LYS A 344 -18.56 30.06 27.66
C LYS A 344 -18.36 29.11 26.49
N VAL A 345 -19.05 29.38 25.39
CA VAL A 345 -18.91 28.66 24.13
C VAL A 345 -18.27 29.60 23.12
N THR A 346 -17.19 29.17 22.51
CA THR A 346 -16.48 29.89 21.45
C THR A 346 -16.44 29.00 20.21
N VAL A 347 -16.95 29.50 19.09
CA VAL A 347 -16.84 28.82 17.80
C VAL A 347 -15.66 29.42 17.03
N LEU A 348 -14.72 28.56 16.65
CA LEU A 348 -13.43 28.89 16.03
C LEU A 348 -13.37 28.33 14.59
N PRO A 349 -12.60 28.96 13.69
CA PRO A 349 -12.24 28.34 12.42
C PRO A 349 -11.37 27.09 12.66
N VAL A 350 -11.39 26.13 11.73
CA VAL A 350 -10.63 24.87 11.86
C VAL A 350 -9.12 25.08 11.87
N SER A 351 -8.63 26.16 11.25
CA SER A 351 -7.23 26.59 11.31
C SER A 351 -6.74 26.85 12.73
N ALA A 352 -7.63 27.08 13.70
CA ALA A 352 -7.31 27.21 15.11
C ALA A 352 -7.05 25.87 15.83
N ALA A 353 -7.13 24.73 15.11
CA ALA A 353 -6.73 23.42 15.62
C ALA A 353 -5.29 23.46 16.13
N ARG A 354 -5.05 22.85 17.30
CA ARG A 354 -3.74 22.91 17.94
C ARG A 354 -2.73 22.05 17.16
N PRO A 355 -1.61 22.60 16.66
CA PRO A 355 -0.63 21.81 15.94
C PRO A 355 0.06 20.79 16.87
N ILE A 356 0.41 19.63 16.34
CA ILE A 356 1.32 18.66 16.94
C ILE A 356 2.65 18.78 16.19
N ALA A 357 3.70 19.29 16.83
CA ALA A 357 5.01 19.33 16.17
C ALA A 357 5.65 17.92 16.14
N PRO A 358 6.47 17.63 15.12
CA PRO A 358 7.26 16.40 15.04
C PRO A 358 8.04 16.11 16.33
N GLY A 359 7.79 14.97 16.98
CA GLY A 359 8.46 14.55 18.21
C GLY A 359 7.95 15.23 19.48
N GLU A 360 7.04 16.19 19.40
CA GLU A 360 6.46 16.88 20.54
C GLU A 360 5.36 16.02 21.21
N THR A 361 5.29 16.07 22.54
CA THR A 361 4.20 15.46 23.29
C THR A 361 3.15 16.51 23.63
N VAL A 362 1.97 16.37 23.04
CA VAL A 362 0.81 17.19 23.35
C VAL A 362 0.03 16.53 24.47
N SER A 363 -0.31 17.29 25.51
CA SER A 363 -1.07 16.81 26.66
C SER A 363 -2.38 17.58 26.79
N GLY A 364 -3.41 16.90 27.31
CA GLY A 364 -4.71 17.50 27.58
C GLY A 364 -5.60 16.61 28.45
N SER A 365 -6.82 17.09 28.68
CA SER A 365 -7.86 16.38 29.42
C SER A 365 -9.21 16.68 28.78
N GLY A 366 -10.00 15.65 28.48
CA GLY A 366 -11.25 15.79 27.74
C GLY A 366 -11.05 15.87 26.23
N ARG A 367 -12.03 16.47 25.53
CA ARG A 367 -12.07 16.53 24.06
C ARG A 367 -11.11 17.57 23.50
N GLU A 368 -10.46 17.25 22.39
CA GLU A 368 -9.52 18.16 21.73
C GLU A 368 -9.46 17.92 20.22
N VAL A 369 -9.11 18.98 19.48
CA VAL A 369 -8.88 18.94 18.02
C VAL A 369 -7.45 19.38 17.73
N LEU A 370 -6.64 18.41 17.31
CA LEU A 370 -5.24 18.60 16.99
C LEU A 370 -5.02 18.54 15.47
N ARG A 371 -3.93 19.13 14.98
CA ARG A 371 -3.53 19.11 13.57
C ARG A 371 -2.11 18.58 13.43
N TRP A 372 -1.92 17.60 12.55
CA TRP A 372 -0.64 17.06 12.14
C TRP A 372 -0.32 17.48 10.71
N ASP A 373 0.78 18.21 10.51
CA ASP A 373 1.24 18.63 9.17
C ASP A 373 2.54 17.93 8.74
N GLY A 374 3.05 17.01 9.56
CA GLY A 374 4.33 16.36 9.36
C GLY A 374 4.31 15.16 8.41
N PRO A 375 5.45 14.48 8.22
CA PRO A 375 5.55 13.28 7.39
C PRO A 375 4.73 12.12 7.97
N ALA A 376 4.61 11.01 7.24
CA ALA A 376 4.04 9.79 7.82
C ALA A 376 4.86 9.36 9.04
N GLY A 377 4.18 8.85 10.06
CA GLY A 377 4.79 8.57 11.34
C GLY A 377 3.92 7.68 12.21
N ASP A 378 4.33 7.56 13.47
CA ASP A 378 3.61 6.86 14.52
C ASP A 378 3.00 7.87 15.49
N LEU A 379 1.76 7.67 15.90
CA LEU A 379 1.15 8.41 17.00
C LEU A 379 1.17 7.54 18.25
N GLN A 380 1.99 7.92 19.24
CA GLN A 380 1.98 7.29 20.56
C GLN A 380 0.89 7.94 21.42
N GLY A 381 -0.07 7.15 21.88
CA GLY A 381 -1.14 7.57 22.77
C GLY A 381 -1.01 6.97 24.16
N ARG A 382 -1.00 7.86 25.15
CA ARG A 382 -1.04 7.52 26.57
C ARG A 382 -2.25 8.14 27.22
N PHE A 383 -3.01 7.35 27.96
CA PHE A 383 -4.17 7.82 28.70
C PHE A 383 -4.16 7.21 30.09
N ASP A 384 -4.24 8.06 31.11
CA ASP A 384 -4.38 7.63 32.50
C ASP A 384 -5.86 7.57 32.86
N GLY A 385 -6.52 6.53 32.35
CA GLY A 385 -7.89 6.19 32.74
C GLY A 385 -7.88 5.55 34.13
N GLY A 386 -8.69 6.10 35.05
CA GLY A 386 -8.86 5.52 36.38
C GLY A 386 -9.37 4.06 36.34
N ARG A 387 -9.34 3.36 37.48
CA ARG A 387 -9.73 1.92 37.60
C ARG A 387 -11.15 1.57 37.11
N ASN A 388 -11.97 2.58 36.79
CA ASN A 388 -13.35 2.44 36.33
C ASN A 388 -13.51 2.98 34.90
N ALA A 389 -13.50 2.09 33.90
CA ALA A 389 -14.26 2.19 32.64
C ALA A 389 -14.23 3.50 31.81
N GLN A 390 -13.22 4.38 31.93
CA GLN A 390 -13.15 5.59 31.10
C GLN A 390 -12.72 5.27 29.66
N LEU A 391 -13.52 5.70 28.68
CA LEU A 391 -13.22 5.53 27.26
C LEU A 391 -12.18 6.57 26.78
N PHE A 392 -11.18 6.09 26.05
CA PHE A 392 -10.25 6.90 25.27
C PHE A 392 -10.48 6.62 23.78
N CYS A 393 -11.11 7.57 23.11
CA CYS A 393 -11.46 7.49 21.70
C CYS A 393 -10.81 8.64 20.94
N VAL A 394 -10.06 8.31 19.89
CA VAL A 394 -9.33 9.27 19.06
C VAL A 394 -9.42 8.85 17.60
N ASP A 395 -9.73 9.81 16.73
CA ASP A 395 -9.83 9.62 15.28
C ASP A 395 -8.84 10.51 14.52
N ALA A 396 -8.48 10.08 13.31
CA ALA A 396 -7.85 10.88 12.28
C ALA A 396 -8.89 11.25 11.20
N LEU A 397 -8.97 12.53 10.88
CA LEU A 397 -9.78 13.04 9.77
C LEU A 397 -8.88 13.75 8.77
N ASP A 398 -8.98 13.34 7.51
CA ASP A 398 -8.40 14.11 6.41
C ASP A 398 -9.20 15.42 6.23
N PRO A 399 -8.59 16.50 5.72
CA PRO A 399 -9.27 17.78 5.51
C PRO A 399 -10.56 17.66 4.69
N GLY A 400 -10.59 16.72 3.73
CA GLY A 400 -11.77 16.44 2.91
C GLY A 400 -12.96 15.84 3.68
N HIS A 401 -12.72 15.22 4.84
CA HIS A 401 -13.77 14.60 5.68
C HIS A 401 -14.23 15.51 6.84
N LEU A 402 -13.80 16.77 6.89
CA LEU A 402 -14.19 17.72 7.95
C LEU A 402 -15.69 18.08 7.94
N THR A 403 -16.39 17.87 6.83
CA THR A 403 -17.85 18.01 6.72
C THR A 403 -18.61 16.71 6.95
N ALA A 404 -17.92 15.56 6.89
CA ALA A 404 -18.46 14.21 7.10
C ALA A 404 -17.80 13.57 8.33
N LEU A 405 -18.01 14.20 9.50
CA LEU A 405 -17.28 13.91 10.74
C LEU A 405 -17.47 12.49 11.33
N HIS A 406 -18.27 11.63 10.69
CA HIS A 406 -18.42 10.21 11.02
C HIS A 406 -17.47 9.29 10.23
N GLU A 407 -16.83 9.78 9.17
CA GLU A 407 -15.92 9.01 8.29
C GLU A 407 -14.46 9.04 8.75
N GLY A 408 -14.22 9.45 10.00
CA GLY A 408 -12.89 9.48 10.58
C GLY A 408 -12.30 8.08 10.73
N ARG A 409 -10.99 7.97 10.47
CA ARG A 409 -10.24 6.74 10.72
C ARG A 409 -9.96 6.62 12.22
N LEU A 410 -10.51 5.59 12.85
CA LEU A 410 -10.31 5.29 14.27
C LEU A 410 -8.83 5.00 14.56
N LEU A 411 -8.21 5.77 15.46
CA LEU A 411 -6.83 5.59 15.91
C LEU A 411 -6.76 4.89 17.26
N PHE A 412 -7.60 5.29 18.22
CA PHE A 412 -7.67 4.69 19.55
C PHE A 412 -9.15 4.51 19.93
N ASN A 413 -9.51 3.37 20.52
CA ASN A 413 -10.84 3.09 21.06
C ASN A 413 -10.76 2.09 22.20
N GLU A 414 -10.38 2.57 23.39
CA GLU A 414 -9.97 1.70 24.49
C GLU A 414 -10.57 2.17 25.81
N MET A 415 -10.90 1.24 26.70
CA MET A 415 -11.37 1.56 28.06
C MET A 415 -10.22 1.42 29.08
N GLY A 416 -10.12 2.35 30.01
CA GLY A 416 -9.11 2.34 31.08
C GLY A 416 -7.75 2.88 30.60
N ARG A 417 -6.66 2.41 31.20
CA ARG A 417 -5.31 2.95 30.92
C ARG A 417 -4.81 2.54 29.53
N VAL A 418 -4.29 3.49 28.76
CA VAL A 418 -3.72 3.28 27.42
C VAL A 418 -2.24 3.67 27.40
N ASP A 419 -1.41 2.84 26.78
CA ASP A 419 -0.04 3.15 26.34
C ASP A 419 0.21 2.35 25.05
N LYS A 420 -0.20 2.91 23.91
CA LYS A 420 -0.22 2.25 22.59
C LYS A 420 0.35 3.20 21.52
N THR A 421 0.80 2.63 20.41
CA THR A 421 1.29 3.38 19.24
C THR A 421 0.56 2.91 18.00
N VAL A 422 0.10 3.85 17.15
CA VAL A 422 -0.66 3.55 15.94
C VAL A 422 -0.15 4.38 14.74
N PRO A 423 -0.28 3.88 13.49
CA PRO A 423 0.18 4.63 12.31
C PRO A 423 -0.58 5.94 12.09
N LEU A 424 0.16 7.00 11.75
CA LEU A 424 -0.34 8.33 11.41
C LEU A 424 0.03 8.68 9.97
N SER A 425 -0.97 9.02 9.15
CA SER A 425 -0.76 9.40 7.75
C SER A 425 0.03 10.70 7.64
N ARG A 426 0.63 10.94 6.47
CA ARG A 426 1.25 12.23 6.14
C ARG A 426 0.21 13.35 6.25
N GLY A 427 0.58 14.44 6.89
CA GLY A 427 -0.26 15.62 7.08
C GLY A 427 -0.56 16.37 5.76
N PRO A 428 -1.58 17.26 5.76
CA PRO A 428 -2.39 17.67 6.90
C PRO A 428 -3.46 16.63 7.30
N VAL A 429 -3.49 16.24 8.58
CA VAL A 429 -4.49 15.34 9.19
C VAL A 429 -4.96 15.93 10.53
N PHE A 430 -6.25 15.87 10.81
CA PHE A 430 -6.81 16.31 12.08
C PHE A 430 -6.96 15.12 13.04
N VAL A 431 -6.31 15.19 14.20
CA VAL A 431 -6.41 14.17 15.24
C VAL A 431 -7.40 14.67 16.29
N THR A 432 -8.56 14.03 16.38
CA THR A 432 -9.64 14.45 17.29
C THR A 432 -9.78 13.48 18.44
N VAL A 433 -9.61 13.97 19.67
CA VAL A 433 -9.93 13.22 20.89
C VAL A 433 -11.42 13.36 21.14
N LYS A 434 -12.19 12.30 20.85
CA LYS A 434 -13.65 12.27 20.98
C LYS A 434 -14.08 11.94 22.40
N ASP A 435 -13.38 11.05 23.09
CA ASP A 435 -13.60 10.74 24.50
C ASP A 435 -12.26 10.52 25.18
N GLY A 436 -12.12 11.02 26.40
CA GLY A 436 -10.82 11.07 27.09
C GLY A 436 -10.89 11.93 28.33
N GLU A 437 -11.89 11.69 29.18
CA GLU A 437 -12.11 12.51 30.38
C GLU A 437 -10.99 12.39 31.43
N GLY A 438 -9.98 11.53 31.24
CA GLY A 438 -8.73 11.50 32.01
C GLY A 438 -7.60 12.32 31.38
N ALA A 439 -6.42 12.30 32.03
CA ALA A 439 -5.23 12.93 31.45
C ALA A 439 -4.69 12.08 30.30
N TRP A 440 -4.62 12.65 29.10
CA TRP A 440 -4.00 11.99 27.94
C TRP A 440 -2.77 12.75 27.46
N ARG A 441 -1.89 12.01 26.79
CA ARG A 441 -0.69 12.48 26.10
C ARG A 441 -0.61 11.82 24.73
N LEU A 442 -0.50 12.62 23.69
CA LEU A 442 -0.30 12.18 22.32
C LEU A 442 1.08 12.69 21.85
N LYS A 443 1.90 11.80 21.30
CA LYS A 443 3.21 12.14 20.75
C LYS A 443 3.31 11.64 19.32
N ALA A 444 3.40 12.54 18.36
CA ALA A 444 3.68 12.17 16.98
C ALA A 444 5.18 11.93 16.82
N LEU A 445 5.53 10.71 16.45
CA LEU A 445 6.88 10.24 16.18
C LEU A 445 7.03 10.09 14.66
N PRO A 446 7.64 11.06 13.97
CA PRO A 446 7.98 10.88 12.57
C PRO A 446 8.78 9.60 12.40
N ILE A 447 8.46 8.81 11.37
CA ILE A 447 9.41 7.79 10.92
C ILE A 447 10.63 8.56 10.42
N PRO A 448 11.85 8.29 10.93
CA PRO A 448 13.04 8.93 10.42
C PRO A 448 13.16 8.55 8.95
N VAL A 449 13.00 9.54 8.07
CA VAL A 449 13.53 9.41 6.72
C VAL A 449 15.05 9.40 6.90
N LEU A 450 15.66 8.21 6.89
CA LEU A 450 17.11 8.07 6.78
C LEU A 450 17.51 8.67 5.43
N THR A 451 17.70 9.97 5.43
CA THR A 451 18.24 10.71 4.30
C THR A 451 19.75 10.51 4.33
N THR A 452 20.21 9.27 4.11
CA THR A 452 21.64 9.01 3.93
C THR A 452 22.01 9.55 2.56
N THR A 453 22.46 10.79 2.54
CA THR A 453 22.90 11.47 1.31
C THR A 453 24.33 11.04 0.92
N ALA A 454 25.03 10.25 1.74
CA ALA A 454 26.39 9.76 1.45
C ALA A 454 26.61 8.30 1.89
N ALA A 455 27.24 7.49 1.04
CA ALA A 455 27.59 6.10 1.33
C ALA A 455 28.56 6.00 2.53
N PRO A 456 28.42 5.00 3.43
CA PRO A 456 29.42 4.71 4.45
C PRO A 456 30.78 4.39 3.79
N ALA A 457 31.88 4.91 4.35
CA ALA A 457 33.22 4.76 3.77
C ALA A 457 33.69 3.28 3.65
N ASP A 458 33.13 2.39 4.47
CA ASP A 458 33.42 0.95 4.48
C ASP A 458 32.39 0.11 3.70
N GLY A 459 31.35 0.75 3.13
CA GLY A 459 30.25 0.08 2.44
C GLY A 459 29.35 -0.76 3.35
N VAL A 460 29.43 -0.57 4.68
CA VAL A 460 28.68 -1.35 5.67
C VAL A 460 27.48 -0.55 6.18
N TYR A 461 26.31 -1.15 6.06
CA TYR A 461 25.04 -0.64 6.59
C TYR A 461 24.60 -1.58 7.71
N GLN A 462 24.23 -1.02 8.86
CA GLN A 462 23.81 -1.81 10.01
C GLN A 462 22.67 -1.13 10.74
N GLY A 463 21.75 -1.94 11.27
CA GLY A 463 20.59 -1.45 11.98
C GLY A 463 19.95 -2.50 12.87
N ARG A 464 18.85 -2.11 13.48
CA ARG A 464 18.02 -2.94 14.36
C ARG A 464 16.56 -2.71 13.99
N ARG A 465 15.74 -3.75 14.18
CA ARG A 465 14.30 -3.73 13.85
C ARG A 465 14.05 -3.41 12.37
N ASP A 466 12.77 -3.24 12.06
CA ASP A 466 12.28 -2.89 10.73
C ASP A 466 12.81 -1.52 10.31
N ALA A 467 13.27 -1.41 9.06
CA ALA A 467 13.95 -0.22 8.57
C ALA A 467 13.88 -0.12 7.05
N VAL A 468 13.81 1.10 6.53
CA VAL A 468 14.05 1.39 5.11
C VAL A 468 15.47 1.94 4.96
N VAL A 469 16.30 1.29 4.15
CA VAL A 469 17.71 1.65 3.93
C VAL A 469 18.02 1.80 2.45
N THR A 470 18.56 2.96 2.06
CA THR A 470 19.09 3.17 0.71
C THR A 470 20.56 2.83 0.67
N LEU A 471 20.90 1.80 -0.11
CA LEU A 471 22.25 1.36 -0.40
C LEU A 471 22.77 2.09 -1.64
N VAL A 472 24.02 2.54 -1.56
CA VAL A 472 24.73 3.22 -2.65
C VAL A 472 25.80 2.28 -3.20
N ASN A 473 25.89 2.16 -4.52
CA ASN A 473 26.94 1.42 -5.22
C ASN A 473 28.22 2.27 -5.28
N PRO A 474 29.34 1.86 -4.64
CA PRO A 474 30.60 2.58 -4.71
C PRO A 474 31.28 2.51 -6.09
N TRP A 475 30.83 1.62 -6.97
CA TRP A 475 31.40 1.39 -8.30
C TRP A 475 30.34 1.65 -9.39
N PRO A 476 30.12 2.92 -9.79
CA PRO A 476 29.14 3.27 -10.80
C PRO A 476 29.31 2.46 -12.09
N GLY A 477 28.20 1.97 -12.64
CA GLY A 477 28.20 1.15 -13.86
C GLY A 477 28.74 -0.28 -13.70
N ARG A 478 29.21 -0.69 -12.52
CA ARG A 478 29.65 -2.07 -12.25
C ARG A 478 28.66 -2.83 -11.37
N PRO A 479 28.45 -4.14 -11.62
CA PRO A 479 27.66 -4.98 -10.73
C PRO A 479 28.33 -5.12 -9.36
N ALA A 480 27.50 -5.11 -8.32
CA ALA A 480 27.95 -5.28 -6.95
C ALA A 480 27.07 -6.28 -6.18
N LEU A 481 27.74 -7.00 -5.29
CA LEU A 481 27.23 -8.02 -4.40
C LEU A 481 26.78 -7.37 -3.09
N LEU A 482 25.69 -7.88 -2.52
CA LEU A 482 25.26 -7.62 -1.16
C LEU A 482 25.55 -8.85 -0.31
N GLU A 483 26.47 -8.72 0.64
CA GLU A 483 26.60 -9.65 1.75
C GLU A 483 25.60 -9.25 2.85
N TYR A 484 24.85 -10.21 3.39
CA TYR A 484 23.87 -9.94 4.44
C TYR A 484 24.02 -10.90 5.62
N ASP A 485 23.81 -10.37 6.82
CA ASP A 485 23.67 -11.10 8.07
C ASP A 485 22.47 -10.52 8.83
N ILE A 486 21.34 -11.25 8.81
CA ILE A 486 20.04 -10.83 9.31
C ILE A 486 19.64 -11.74 10.47
N CYS A 487 19.59 -11.18 11.68
CA CYS A 487 19.08 -11.85 12.86
C CYS A 487 17.57 -11.57 13.01
N GLY A 488 16.76 -12.61 12.99
CA GLY A 488 15.31 -12.51 13.28
C GLY A 488 15.02 -12.20 14.75
N ALA A 489 13.86 -11.61 15.04
CA ALA A 489 13.32 -11.51 16.39
C ALA A 489 12.41 -12.74 16.65
N GLY A 490 12.96 -13.84 17.17
CA GLY A 490 12.17 -15.06 17.47
C GLY A 490 11.90 -15.98 16.26
N ARG A 491 10.79 -16.75 16.31
CA ARG A 491 10.40 -17.76 15.29
C ARG A 491 9.82 -17.17 13.98
N GLN A 492 9.67 -15.84 13.86
CA GLN A 492 9.12 -15.20 12.66
C GLN A 492 10.18 -15.05 11.55
N ALA A 493 9.76 -15.22 10.29
CA ALA A 493 10.61 -15.02 9.11
C ALA A 493 10.88 -13.53 8.88
N HIS A 494 12.08 -13.19 8.41
CA HIS A 494 12.41 -11.85 7.96
C HIS A 494 12.03 -11.66 6.49
N THR A 495 11.69 -10.44 6.10
CA THR A 495 11.46 -10.05 4.71
C THR A 495 12.28 -8.81 4.37
N VAL A 496 12.86 -8.79 3.18
CA VAL A 496 13.56 -7.65 2.60
C VAL A 496 12.94 -7.38 1.25
N THR A 497 12.52 -6.16 1.01
CA THR A 497 11.75 -5.74 -0.15
C THR A 497 12.49 -4.59 -0.82
N GLN A 498 12.76 -4.68 -2.12
CA GLN A 498 13.36 -3.57 -2.85
C GLN A 498 12.26 -2.55 -3.17
N LEU A 499 12.47 -1.30 -2.75
CA LEU A 499 11.56 -0.19 -3.01
C LEU A 499 12.03 0.59 -4.25
N ASP A 500 11.08 1.05 -5.05
CA ASP A 500 11.35 1.98 -6.12
C ASP A 500 11.49 3.43 -5.59
N GLU A 501 11.63 4.39 -6.51
CA GLU A 501 11.79 5.82 -6.19
C GLU A 501 10.54 6.46 -5.56
N TYR A 502 9.39 5.78 -5.61
CA TYR A 502 8.10 6.21 -5.07
C TYR A 502 7.79 5.56 -3.71
N GLY A 503 8.65 4.65 -3.25
CA GLY A 503 8.47 3.90 -2.01
C GLY A 503 7.52 2.71 -2.15
N ASP A 504 7.14 2.37 -3.38
CA ASP A 504 6.31 1.22 -3.70
C ASP A 504 7.19 -0.03 -3.89
N SER A 505 6.57 -1.21 -3.71
CA SER A 505 7.27 -2.50 -3.84
C SER A 505 6.50 -3.51 -4.67
N ASP A 506 7.20 -4.21 -5.56
CA ASP A 506 6.62 -5.27 -6.41
C ASP A 506 6.71 -6.68 -5.80
N GLY A 507 7.18 -6.81 -4.55
CA GLY A 507 7.22 -8.07 -3.83
C GLY A 507 8.48 -8.27 -2.99
N GLU A 508 8.49 -9.36 -2.21
CA GLU A 508 9.62 -9.72 -1.37
C GLU A 508 10.85 -10.03 -2.23
N TRP A 509 11.92 -9.26 -2.04
CA TRP A 509 13.20 -9.44 -2.72
C TRP A 509 14.04 -10.55 -2.06
N MET A 510 14.04 -10.60 -0.73
CA MET A 510 14.58 -11.71 0.06
C MET A 510 13.64 -12.04 1.23
N ASN A 511 13.58 -13.31 1.61
CA ASN A 511 12.90 -13.74 2.83
C ASN A 511 13.64 -14.90 3.51
N GLY A 512 13.38 -15.08 4.80
CA GLY A 512 14.10 -16.03 5.63
C GLY A 512 13.90 -17.51 5.26
N THR A 513 12.82 -17.85 4.55
CA THR A 513 12.57 -19.23 4.09
C THR A 513 13.40 -19.61 2.87
N ARG A 514 13.69 -18.66 1.97
CA ARG A 514 14.42 -18.93 0.71
C ARG A 514 15.88 -18.52 0.73
N HIS A 515 16.22 -17.49 1.50
CA HIS A 515 17.55 -16.87 1.45
C HIS A 515 18.41 -17.17 2.69
N GLY A 516 17.81 -17.74 3.73
CA GLY A 516 18.44 -17.90 5.03
C GLY A 516 18.83 -16.55 5.66
N ARG A 517 19.51 -16.59 6.81
CA ARG A 517 19.93 -15.43 7.60
C ARG A 517 21.26 -14.86 7.17
N ARG A 518 22.10 -15.68 6.55
CA ARG A 518 23.44 -15.30 6.08
C ARG A 518 23.63 -15.76 4.66
N GLY A 519 24.20 -14.89 3.85
CA GLY A 519 24.48 -15.21 2.46
C GLY A 519 24.93 -14.02 1.66
N SER A 520 24.96 -14.23 0.35
CA SER A 520 25.29 -13.18 -0.61
C SER A 520 24.31 -13.17 -1.77
N HIS A 521 23.98 -11.97 -2.26
CA HIS A 521 23.02 -11.75 -3.32
C HIS A 521 23.47 -10.64 -4.27
N LEU A 522 23.16 -10.75 -5.56
CA LEU A 522 23.44 -9.69 -6.53
C LEU A 522 22.43 -8.53 -6.38
N LEU A 523 22.89 -7.30 -6.16
CA LEU A 523 22.01 -6.13 -5.91
C LEU A 523 22.06 -5.10 -7.03
N PHE A 524 23.25 -4.82 -7.59
CA PHE A 524 23.45 -3.77 -8.61
C PHE A 524 23.70 -4.34 -10.01
N ALA A 525 23.00 -5.41 -10.40
CA ALA A 525 23.28 -6.16 -11.63
C ALA A 525 23.32 -5.31 -12.92
N ARG A 526 22.57 -4.19 -12.96
CA ARG A 526 22.37 -3.33 -14.13
C ARG A 526 23.03 -1.96 -14.03
N GLY A 527 24.08 -1.82 -13.20
CA GLY A 527 24.82 -0.56 -13.06
C GLY A 527 24.06 0.55 -12.32
N GLN A 528 22.99 0.21 -11.60
CA GLN A 528 22.26 1.13 -10.72
C GLN A 528 23.23 1.74 -9.69
N GLU A 529 23.08 3.04 -9.43
CA GLU A 529 23.90 3.75 -8.45
C GLU A 529 23.34 3.64 -7.03
N ARG A 530 22.02 3.44 -6.91
CA ARG A 530 21.31 3.39 -5.63
C ARG A 530 20.20 2.33 -5.68
N CYS A 531 19.92 1.75 -4.52
CA CYS A 531 18.87 0.78 -4.31
C CYS A 531 18.28 0.96 -2.91
N THR A 532 16.97 1.15 -2.79
CA THR A 532 16.29 1.24 -1.49
C THR A 532 15.73 -0.13 -1.10
N LEU A 533 15.98 -0.55 0.14
CA LEU A 533 15.49 -1.79 0.70
C LEU A 533 14.65 -1.51 1.95
N GLU A 534 13.44 -2.04 2.01
CA GLU A 534 12.66 -2.16 3.24
C GLU A 534 12.95 -3.52 3.89
N ILE A 535 13.35 -3.52 5.15
CA ILE A 535 13.66 -4.69 5.96
C ILE A 535 12.59 -4.82 7.04
N ARG A 536 11.96 -5.98 7.18
CA ARG A 536 10.93 -6.27 8.20
C ARG A 536 11.15 -7.61 8.90
N GLY A 537 10.63 -7.75 10.13
CA GLY A 537 10.66 -8.99 10.90
C GLY A 537 12.03 -9.33 11.49
N THR A 538 12.87 -8.32 11.78
CA THR A 538 14.26 -8.53 12.23
C THR A 538 14.54 -7.91 13.60
N SER A 539 15.54 -8.41 14.33
CA SER A 539 16.04 -7.79 15.56
C SER A 539 17.33 -7.00 15.32
N LYS A 540 18.22 -7.53 14.48
CA LYS A 540 19.50 -6.92 14.09
C LYS A 540 19.83 -7.33 12.66
N TRP A 541 20.38 -6.41 11.88
CA TRP A 541 20.84 -6.72 10.52
C TRP A 541 22.13 -5.98 10.20
N ARG A 542 22.93 -6.60 9.34
CA ARG A 542 24.15 -6.02 8.74
C ARG A 542 24.15 -6.36 7.25
N LEU A 543 24.32 -5.34 6.44
CA LEU A 543 24.42 -5.40 4.99
C LEU A 543 25.76 -4.81 4.57
N ARG A 544 26.45 -5.44 3.61
CA ARG A 544 27.72 -4.94 3.08
C ARG A 544 27.74 -5.04 1.57
N VAL A 545 28.01 -3.92 0.91
CA VAL A 545 28.16 -3.86 -0.54
C VAL A 545 29.62 -4.18 -0.93
N ARG A 546 29.80 -5.14 -1.84
CA ARG A 546 31.10 -5.67 -2.29
C ARG A 546 31.18 -5.67 -3.82
N PRO A 547 32.36 -5.59 -4.43
CA PRO A 547 32.50 -5.76 -5.86
C PRO A 547 32.14 -7.20 -6.23
N VAL A 548 31.47 -7.42 -7.38
CA VAL A 548 31.08 -8.78 -7.78
C VAL A 548 32.29 -9.69 -7.93
N GLU A 549 33.47 -9.13 -8.17
CA GLU A 549 34.70 -9.86 -8.38
C GLU A 549 35.18 -10.67 -7.17
N GLU A 550 34.78 -10.26 -5.96
CA GLU A 550 35.06 -10.97 -4.71
C GLU A 550 34.24 -12.27 -4.57
N ALA A 551 33.21 -12.49 -5.40
CA ALA A 551 32.45 -13.73 -5.37
C ALA A 551 33.31 -14.95 -5.80
N PRO A 552 33.18 -16.12 -5.12
CA PRO A 552 34.01 -17.29 -5.40
C PRO A 552 33.88 -17.80 -6.84
N LEU A 553 34.99 -18.28 -7.41
CA LEU A 553 35.03 -18.87 -8.76
C LEU A 553 34.65 -20.36 -8.74
N LEU A 554 33.66 -20.74 -9.54
CA LEU A 554 33.23 -22.12 -9.79
C LEU A 554 34.13 -22.76 -10.87
N LYS A 555 35.31 -23.23 -10.46
CA LYS A 555 36.23 -23.99 -11.33
C LYS A 555 36.08 -25.51 -11.22
N GLY A 556 35.42 -25.97 -10.15
CA GLY A 556 35.24 -27.37 -9.80
C GLY A 556 34.16 -27.50 -8.73
N PRO A 557 34.12 -28.61 -7.97
CA PRO A 557 33.15 -28.78 -6.91
C PRO A 557 33.28 -27.74 -5.80
N VAL A 558 32.19 -27.09 -5.45
CA VAL A 558 32.09 -26.12 -4.36
C VAL A 558 30.96 -26.55 -3.41
N GLU A 559 31.24 -26.54 -2.11
CA GLU A 559 30.27 -26.86 -1.06
C GLU A 559 29.99 -25.62 -0.22
N GLY A 560 28.76 -25.50 0.30
CA GLY A 560 28.36 -24.36 1.11
C GLY A 560 27.05 -24.59 1.86
N THR A 561 26.70 -23.61 2.69
CA THR A 561 25.44 -23.55 3.42
C THR A 561 24.82 -22.16 3.26
N GLY A 562 23.49 -22.08 3.23
CA GLY A 562 22.78 -20.83 2.97
C GLY A 562 22.95 -20.33 1.53
N SER A 563 22.44 -19.13 1.24
CA SER A 563 22.47 -18.61 -0.14
C SER A 563 23.81 -17.99 -0.50
N THR A 564 24.28 -18.21 -1.73
CA THR A 564 25.53 -17.63 -2.22
C THR A 564 25.50 -17.30 -3.70
N LEU A 565 26.42 -16.44 -4.12
CA LEU A 565 26.72 -16.15 -5.51
C LEU A 565 28.10 -16.71 -5.89
N LEU A 566 28.17 -17.48 -6.96
CA LEU A 566 29.40 -18.01 -7.54
C LEU A 566 29.62 -17.40 -8.93
N ARG A 567 30.88 -17.24 -9.34
CA ARG A 567 31.28 -16.79 -10.68
C ARG A 567 31.72 -17.98 -11.51
N TYR A 568 31.19 -18.12 -12.71
CA TYR A 568 31.63 -19.12 -13.68
C TYR A 568 32.34 -18.43 -14.84
N GLN A 569 33.54 -18.94 -15.17
CA GLN A 569 34.37 -18.49 -16.29
C GLN A 569 34.80 -19.75 -17.07
N GLY A 570 34.20 -19.96 -18.23
CA GLY A 570 34.40 -21.15 -19.05
C GLY A 570 33.42 -21.19 -20.23
N PRO A 571 33.48 -22.20 -21.10
CA PRO A 571 32.48 -22.41 -22.14
C PRO A 571 31.11 -22.82 -21.52
N PRO A 572 30.00 -22.75 -22.29
CA PRO A 572 28.72 -23.30 -21.85
C PRO A 572 28.85 -24.73 -21.29
N THR A 573 28.25 -24.96 -20.13
CA THR A 573 28.44 -26.21 -19.36
C THR A 573 27.13 -26.63 -18.69
N LEU A 574 27.09 -27.83 -18.11
CA LEU A 574 25.99 -28.23 -17.23
C LEU A 574 26.39 -27.95 -15.77
N LEU A 575 25.41 -27.67 -14.92
CA LEU A 575 25.58 -27.55 -13.47
C LEU A 575 24.87 -28.72 -12.80
N ARG A 576 25.61 -29.46 -11.99
CA ARG A 576 25.03 -30.47 -11.11
C ARG A 576 24.90 -29.90 -9.70
N LEU A 577 23.69 -29.97 -9.14
CA LEU A 577 23.37 -29.46 -7.81
C LEU A 577 22.98 -30.63 -6.88
N PHE A 578 23.64 -30.72 -5.73
CA PHE A 578 23.41 -31.72 -4.70
C PHE A 578 22.95 -31.07 -3.41
N ARG A 579 22.03 -31.74 -2.70
CA ARG A 579 21.74 -31.48 -1.28
C ARG A 579 22.64 -32.35 -0.42
N THR A 580 23.36 -31.76 0.53
CA THR A 580 24.28 -32.48 1.42
C THR A 580 23.71 -32.68 2.83
N THR A 581 22.70 -31.90 3.25
CA THR A 581 22.07 -32.02 4.57
C THR A 581 20.72 -32.75 4.52
N GLU A 582 20.28 -33.24 5.69
CA GLU A 582 18.98 -33.89 5.86
C GLU A 582 17.82 -32.90 5.97
N GLU A 583 18.12 -31.64 6.27
CA GLU A 583 17.12 -30.59 6.45
C GLU A 583 16.33 -30.37 5.15
N ALA A 584 15.00 -30.44 5.28
CA ALA A 584 14.08 -30.06 4.23
C ALA A 584 14.00 -28.53 4.15
N GLY A 585 14.10 -27.97 2.94
CA GLY A 585 14.09 -26.53 2.73
C GLY A 585 14.37 -26.16 1.30
N TYR A 586 14.17 -24.89 0.95
CA TYR A 586 14.39 -24.40 -0.41
C TYR A 586 15.85 -24.61 -0.83
N LEU A 587 16.09 -25.18 -2.02
CA LEU A 587 17.42 -25.30 -2.62
C LEU A 587 17.32 -25.31 -4.15
N VAL A 588 17.66 -24.17 -4.74
CA VAL A 588 17.63 -23.96 -6.18
C VAL A 588 18.90 -23.26 -6.65
N ALA A 589 19.25 -23.44 -7.92
CA ALA A 589 20.29 -22.68 -8.57
C ALA A 589 19.72 -21.89 -9.76
N HIS A 590 20.19 -20.66 -9.90
CA HIS A 590 19.91 -19.79 -11.03
C HIS A 590 21.24 -19.45 -11.72
N ALA A 591 21.31 -19.58 -13.03
CA ALA A 591 22.37 -18.95 -13.80
C ALA A 591 21.92 -17.54 -14.20
N MET A 592 22.88 -16.62 -14.20
CA MET A 592 22.64 -15.19 -14.41
C MET A 592 23.79 -14.60 -15.21
N ASN A 593 23.45 -13.68 -16.10
CA ASN A 593 24.43 -12.97 -16.89
C ASN A 593 24.28 -11.46 -16.59
N PRO A 594 25.17 -10.88 -15.76
CA PRO A 594 24.97 -9.53 -15.23
C PRO A 594 24.75 -8.44 -16.30
N PRO A 595 25.52 -8.36 -17.40
CA PRO A 595 25.30 -7.36 -18.46
C PRO A 595 23.88 -7.37 -19.07
N ARG A 596 23.26 -8.55 -19.21
CA ARG A 596 21.91 -8.69 -19.78
C ARG A 596 20.80 -8.73 -18.72
N GLY A 597 21.16 -8.83 -17.44
CA GLY A 597 20.22 -8.87 -16.31
C GLY A 597 19.19 -10.02 -16.37
N GLN A 598 19.47 -11.09 -17.12
CA GLN A 598 18.61 -12.25 -17.27
C GLN A 598 19.05 -13.35 -16.29
N SER A 599 18.12 -13.77 -15.43
CA SER A 599 18.25 -14.91 -14.53
C SER A 599 17.30 -16.00 -14.99
N ALA A 600 17.77 -17.24 -15.11
CA ALA A 600 16.89 -18.36 -15.32
C ALA A 600 17.16 -19.47 -14.30
N LEU A 601 16.08 -20.14 -13.89
CA LEU A 601 16.13 -21.29 -13.01
C LEU A 601 16.77 -22.46 -13.77
N VAL A 602 17.92 -22.93 -13.27
CA VAL A 602 18.69 -24.00 -13.92
C VAL A 602 18.49 -25.33 -13.24
N ALA A 603 18.36 -25.33 -11.91
CA ALA A 603 18.20 -26.53 -11.11
C ALA A 603 17.32 -26.25 -9.90
N ASP A 604 16.39 -27.17 -9.61
CA ASP A 604 15.59 -27.18 -8.40
C ASP A 604 15.60 -28.59 -7.82
N THR A 605 16.12 -28.72 -6.60
CA THR A 605 16.15 -30.01 -5.90
C THR A 605 14.83 -30.32 -5.21
N ASP A 606 13.97 -29.32 -5.00
CA ASP A 606 12.81 -29.40 -4.12
C ASP A 606 13.26 -29.96 -2.76
N THR A 607 12.70 -31.10 -2.32
CA THR A 607 13.11 -31.80 -1.09
C THR A 607 14.04 -32.99 -1.36
N ARG A 608 14.52 -33.18 -2.60
CA ARG A 608 15.24 -34.39 -3.01
C ARG A 608 16.72 -34.35 -2.62
N ARG A 609 17.30 -35.53 -2.39
CA ARG A 609 18.75 -35.74 -2.21
C ARG A 609 19.49 -36.13 -3.49
N ARG A 610 18.76 -36.60 -4.51
CA ARG A 610 19.38 -36.94 -5.80
C ARG A 610 19.84 -35.65 -6.50
N PRO A 611 21.00 -35.69 -7.19
CA PRO A 611 21.45 -34.54 -7.95
C PRO A 611 20.50 -34.23 -9.09
N VAL A 612 20.33 -32.95 -9.35
CA VAL A 612 19.65 -32.44 -10.54
C VAL A 612 20.66 -31.71 -11.43
N VAL A 613 20.36 -31.66 -12.73
CA VAL A 613 21.27 -31.09 -13.73
C VAL A 613 20.57 -29.96 -14.48
N GLY A 614 21.26 -28.83 -14.60
CA GLY A 614 20.78 -27.64 -15.29
C GLY A 614 21.80 -27.09 -16.28
N PRO A 615 21.38 -26.27 -17.25
CA PRO A 615 22.31 -25.58 -18.15
C PRO A 615 22.98 -24.39 -17.46
N VAL A 616 24.24 -24.13 -17.77
CA VAL A 616 24.93 -22.86 -17.48
C VAL A 616 25.33 -22.28 -18.82
N TRP A 617 24.57 -21.27 -19.26
CA TRP A 617 24.92 -20.49 -20.43
C TRP A 617 25.96 -19.44 -20.07
N VAL A 618 26.80 -19.11 -21.04
CA VAL A 618 27.86 -18.11 -20.91
C VAL A 618 27.72 -17.13 -22.07
N ASP A 619 27.73 -15.84 -21.77
CA ASP A 619 27.78 -14.80 -22.81
C ASP A 619 29.13 -14.85 -23.54
N PRO A 620 29.18 -14.47 -24.82
CA PRO A 620 30.42 -14.06 -25.48
C PRO A 620 31.31 -13.11 -24.64
N GLU A 621 30.73 -12.25 -23.80
CA GLU A 621 31.46 -11.36 -22.88
C GLU A 621 32.05 -12.05 -21.63
N GLY A 622 31.74 -13.34 -21.40
CA GLY A 622 32.49 -14.22 -20.50
C GLY A 622 32.15 -14.17 -19.00
N LEU A 623 31.11 -13.43 -18.57
CA LEU A 623 30.72 -13.35 -17.16
C LEU A 623 29.37 -14.05 -16.89
N CYS A 624 29.42 -15.27 -16.35
CA CYS A 624 28.24 -15.95 -15.81
C CYS A 624 28.31 -16.01 -14.27
N CYS A 625 27.20 -15.74 -13.59
CA CYS A 625 27.06 -15.90 -12.16
C CYS A 625 26.02 -16.98 -11.86
N VAL A 626 26.39 -17.95 -11.01
CA VAL A 626 25.49 -18.98 -10.50
C VAL A 626 25.07 -18.58 -9.08
N ARG A 627 23.80 -18.24 -8.90
CA ARG A 627 23.22 -18.00 -7.58
C ARG A 627 22.61 -19.28 -7.05
N VAL A 628 23.15 -19.78 -5.94
CA VAL A 628 22.54 -20.86 -5.16
C VAL A 628 21.69 -20.20 -4.09
N GLN A 629 20.38 -20.46 -4.11
CA GLN A 629 19.45 -20.00 -3.10
C GLN A 629 19.10 -21.17 -2.19
N ALA A 630 19.40 -21.03 -0.90
CA ALA A 630 19.16 -22.05 0.10
C ALA A 630 18.63 -21.43 1.40
N GLY A 631 17.68 -22.14 2.02
CA GLY A 631 17.16 -21.80 3.35
C GLY A 631 18.20 -21.96 4.47
N ASP A 632 17.84 -21.52 5.68
CA ASP A 632 18.66 -21.65 6.88
C ASP A 632 19.07 -23.13 7.12
N GLY A 633 20.37 -23.39 7.27
CA GLY A 633 20.91 -24.72 7.61
C GLY A 633 21.02 -25.72 6.44
N VAL A 634 20.42 -25.41 5.28
CA VAL A 634 20.51 -26.27 4.09
C VAL A 634 21.92 -26.24 3.50
N GLY A 635 22.58 -27.39 3.50
CA GLY A 635 23.88 -27.59 2.86
C GLY A 635 23.74 -28.13 1.45
N TRP A 636 24.64 -27.68 0.58
CA TRP A 636 24.63 -28.03 -0.83
C TRP A 636 26.05 -28.16 -1.39
N ARG A 637 26.13 -28.85 -2.53
CA ARG A 637 27.32 -28.92 -3.38
C ARG A 637 26.93 -28.62 -4.81
N VAL A 638 27.75 -27.86 -5.52
CA VAL A 638 27.60 -27.61 -6.96
C VAL A 638 28.90 -27.91 -7.70
N GLU A 639 28.79 -28.46 -8.90
CA GLU A 639 29.94 -28.68 -9.77
C GLU A 639 29.56 -28.48 -11.24
N PRO A 640 30.46 -27.89 -12.06
CA PRO A 640 30.29 -27.84 -13.50
C PRO A 640 30.57 -29.21 -14.12
N VAL A 641 29.81 -29.56 -15.16
CA VAL A 641 29.80 -30.88 -15.80
C VAL A 641 29.82 -30.72 -17.33
N PRO A 642 30.64 -31.50 -18.04
CA PRO A 642 30.69 -31.50 -19.51
C PRO A 642 29.33 -31.72 -20.21
N LEU A 643 29.16 -31.14 -21.41
CA LEU A 643 27.91 -31.21 -22.19
C LEU A 643 27.60 -32.60 -22.75
N ASP A 644 28.61 -33.46 -22.92
CA ASP A 644 28.48 -34.82 -23.42
C ASP A 644 27.89 -35.79 -22.38
N GLU A 645 27.84 -35.39 -21.10
CA GLU A 645 27.09 -36.12 -20.07
C GLU A 645 25.57 -35.95 -20.20
N ALA A 646 25.09 -35.04 -21.05
CA ALA A 646 23.65 -34.90 -21.33
C ALA A 646 23.12 -36.16 -22.06
N PRO A 647 22.07 -36.82 -21.56
CA PRO A 647 21.42 -37.92 -22.25
C PRO A 647 21.02 -37.54 -23.69
N VAL A 648 21.30 -38.43 -24.64
CA VAL A 648 21.04 -38.19 -26.07
C VAL A 648 19.79 -38.96 -26.52
N ILE A 649 18.85 -38.27 -27.16
CA ILE A 649 17.73 -38.88 -27.89
C ILE A 649 17.93 -38.64 -29.38
N GLY A 650 17.75 -39.66 -30.22
CA GLY A 650 18.07 -39.58 -31.66
C GLY A 650 18.89 -40.78 -32.15
N GLY A 651 18.99 -40.90 -33.48
CA GLY A 651 19.60 -42.08 -34.11
C GLY A 651 18.90 -43.39 -33.68
N ARG A 652 19.63 -44.26 -32.97
CA ARG A 652 19.12 -45.54 -32.42
C ARG A 652 18.37 -45.40 -31.09
N VAL A 653 18.58 -44.30 -30.35
CA VAL A 653 17.96 -44.08 -29.04
C VAL A 653 16.59 -43.44 -29.23
N ARG A 654 15.54 -44.21 -28.95
CA ARG A 654 14.14 -43.78 -29.13
C ARG A 654 13.49 -43.21 -27.87
N ARG A 655 14.04 -43.49 -26.69
CA ARG A 655 13.45 -43.13 -25.40
C ARG A 655 14.53 -42.65 -24.43
N VAL A 656 14.26 -41.55 -23.72
CA VAL A 656 15.08 -41.03 -22.63
C VAL A 656 14.16 -40.65 -21.48
N ALA A 657 14.56 -40.99 -20.25
CA ALA A 657 13.81 -40.67 -19.04
C ALA A 657 14.73 -40.05 -17.98
N GLY A 658 14.14 -39.32 -17.04
CA GLY A 658 14.83 -38.73 -15.91
C GLY A 658 13.87 -38.30 -14.81
N LYS A 659 14.44 -37.85 -13.69
CA LYS A 659 13.69 -37.38 -12.52
C LYS A 659 14.10 -35.95 -12.17
N GLY A 660 13.13 -35.07 -12.03
CA GLY A 660 13.40 -33.67 -11.67
C GLY A 660 13.95 -32.84 -12.84
N PHE A 661 14.77 -31.84 -12.54
CA PHE A 661 15.42 -31.01 -13.56
C PHE A 661 16.52 -31.78 -14.30
N GLY A 662 16.55 -31.65 -15.63
CA GLY A 662 17.55 -32.29 -16.47
C GLY A 662 17.77 -31.56 -17.80
N VAL A 663 18.83 -31.95 -18.51
CA VAL A 663 19.14 -31.49 -19.86
C VAL A 663 19.30 -32.70 -20.77
N VAL A 664 18.63 -32.69 -21.93
CA VAL A 664 18.65 -33.76 -22.94
C VAL A 664 19.12 -33.17 -24.27
N ARG A 665 19.89 -33.93 -25.05
CA ARG A 665 20.30 -33.54 -26.40
C ARG A 665 19.54 -34.34 -27.46
N HIS A 666 18.75 -33.66 -28.29
CA HIS A 666 18.11 -34.25 -29.45
C HIS A 666 19.02 -34.19 -30.69
N THR A 667 19.35 -35.37 -31.23
CA THR A 667 20.22 -35.55 -32.40
C THR A 667 19.40 -36.12 -33.58
N GLY A 668 18.92 -35.23 -34.44
CA GLY A 668 18.08 -35.60 -35.59
C GLY A 668 17.28 -34.42 -36.13
N PRO A 669 16.50 -34.61 -37.21
CA PRO A 669 15.57 -33.59 -37.67
C PRO A 669 14.45 -33.40 -36.65
N GLU A 670 13.77 -32.25 -36.73
CA GLU A 670 12.56 -32.00 -35.94
C GLU A 670 11.60 -33.19 -36.06
N THR A 671 11.28 -33.82 -34.92
CA THR A 671 10.48 -35.04 -34.88
C THR A 671 9.38 -34.90 -33.83
N GLU A 672 8.25 -35.55 -34.07
CA GLU A 672 7.19 -35.69 -33.07
C GLU A 672 7.62 -36.64 -31.95
N MET A 673 7.58 -36.17 -30.71
CA MET A 673 7.88 -36.96 -29.53
C MET A 673 6.74 -36.90 -28.53
N LEU A 674 6.49 -38.03 -27.88
CA LEU A 674 5.59 -38.15 -26.75
C LEU A 674 6.32 -37.72 -25.47
N VAL A 675 5.74 -36.78 -24.75
CA VAL A 675 6.20 -36.29 -23.45
C VAL A 675 5.29 -36.83 -22.36
N THR A 676 5.83 -37.63 -21.43
CA THR A 676 5.07 -38.23 -20.31
C THR A 676 5.62 -37.80 -18.94
N HIS A 677 4.76 -37.85 -17.92
CA HIS A 677 5.08 -37.49 -16.53
C HIS A 677 4.19 -38.28 -15.56
N ASP A 678 4.72 -38.67 -14.38
CA ASP A 678 3.95 -39.44 -13.38
C ASP A 678 3.19 -38.58 -12.33
N TYR A 679 3.38 -37.26 -12.32
CA TYR A 679 2.86 -36.41 -11.24
C TYR A 679 1.37 -36.09 -11.42
N GLY A 680 0.61 -36.20 -10.32
CA GLY A 680 -0.85 -36.34 -10.27
C GLY A 680 -1.74 -35.25 -10.90
N PRO A 681 -3.08 -35.39 -10.78
CA PRO A 681 -4.08 -34.71 -11.63
C PRO A 681 -4.22 -33.19 -11.43
N LEU A 682 -3.49 -32.59 -10.48
CA LEU A 682 -3.59 -31.17 -10.12
C LEU A 682 -2.19 -30.57 -9.90
N SER A 683 -1.41 -30.34 -10.98
CA SER A 683 -0.54 -29.15 -11.19
C SER A 683 0.57 -29.35 -12.25
N ASN A 684 0.57 -28.44 -13.23
CA ASN A 684 1.70 -27.83 -13.95
C ASN A 684 2.70 -28.69 -14.75
N LEU A 685 2.31 -28.93 -16.01
CA LEU A 685 3.09 -28.74 -17.24
C LEU A 685 4.63 -28.77 -17.07
N ILE A 686 5.30 -29.89 -17.37
CA ILE A 686 6.75 -29.90 -17.64
C ILE A 686 7.01 -28.88 -18.77
N PRO A 687 7.68 -27.74 -18.51
CA PRO A 687 8.23 -26.93 -19.57
C PRO A 687 9.42 -27.69 -20.12
N LEU A 688 9.26 -28.22 -21.33
CA LEU A 688 10.40 -28.56 -22.15
C LEU A 688 10.84 -27.29 -22.86
N ILE A 689 12.06 -26.83 -22.56
CA ILE A 689 12.61 -25.58 -23.06
C ILE A 689 13.71 -25.90 -24.06
N GLU A 690 13.58 -25.41 -25.28
CA GLU A 690 14.66 -25.42 -26.27
C GLU A 690 15.77 -24.47 -25.83
N LEU A 691 17.00 -24.95 -25.91
CA LEU A 691 18.21 -24.20 -25.64
C LEU A 691 18.99 -23.99 -26.94
N ASP A 692 19.60 -22.82 -27.11
CA ASP A 692 20.50 -22.56 -28.22
C ASP A 692 21.87 -23.26 -28.02
N GLU A 693 22.80 -23.00 -28.95
CA GLU A 693 24.16 -23.53 -28.92
C GLU A 693 24.97 -23.09 -27.68
N ASN A 694 24.60 -21.98 -27.04
CA ASN A 694 25.20 -21.47 -25.81
C ASN A 694 24.43 -21.88 -24.56
N LEU A 695 23.47 -22.81 -24.70
CA LEU A 695 22.53 -23.25 -23.68
C LEU A 695 21.57 -22.18 -23.17
N PHE A 696 21.40 -21.10 -23.93
CA PHE A 696 20.47 -20.04 -23.59
C PHE A 696 19.03 -20.50 -23.83
N PRO A 697 18.08 -20.30 -22.89
CA PRO A 697 16.68 -20.64 -23.08
C PRO A 697 16.05 -19.84 -24.24
N VAL A 698 15.63 -20.52 -25.32
CA VAL A 698 15.05 -19.88 -26.52
C VAL A 698 13.53 -19.82 -26.41
N ARG A 699 12.88 -20.99 -26.36
CA ARG A 699 11.42 -21.09 -26.34
C ARG A 699 10.95 -22.37 -25.66
N ARG A 700 9.70 -22.36 -25.23
CA ARG A 700 9.03 -23.54 -24.68
C ARG A 700 8.45 -24.39 -25.83
N VAL A 701 8.95 -25.61 -25.98
CA VAL A 701 8.54 -26.54 -27.06
C VAL A 701 7.43 -27.49 -26.63
N ALA A 702 7.32 -27.81 -25.34
CA ALA A 702 6.18 -28.56 -24.81
C ALA A 702 5.47 -27.75 -23.73
N ARG A 703 4.16 -27.51 -23.94
CA ARG A 703 3.29 -26.83 -22.98
C ARG A 703 2.47 -27.81 -22.15
N SER A 704 2.29 -29.05 -22.57
CA SER A 704 1.50 -30.07 -21.89
C SER A 704 2.11 -31.46 -22.08
N LEU A 705 1.55 -32.47 -21.43
CA LEU A 705 1.82 -33.86 -21.79
C LEU A 705 1.29 -34.16 -23.19
N GLY A 706 1.77 -35.23 -23.81
CA GLY A 706 1.34 -35.66 -25.15
C GLY A 706 2.38 -35.42 -26.24
N HIS A 707 1.92 -35.39 -27.49
CA HIS A 707 2.78 -35.31 -28.66
C HIS A 707 3.15 -33.87 -28.99
N HIS A 708 4.44 -33.60 -29.14
CA HIS A 708 4.98 -32.30 -29.53
C HIS A 708 6.05 -32.46 -30.61
N ARG A 709 6.14 -31.50 -31.53
CA ARG A 709 7.27 -31.42 -32.46
C ARG A 709 8.46 -30.79 -31.73
N ILE A 710 9.56 -31.54 -31.65
CA ILE A 710 10.73 -31.16 -30.90
C ILE A 710 11.91 -30.97 -31.87
N PRO A 711 12.53 -29.76 -31.89
CA PRO A 711 13.66 -29.46 -32.77
C PRO A 711 14.94 -30.16 -32.30
N ALA A 712 15.93 -30.20 -33.19
CA ALA A 712 17.28 -30.66 -32.85
C ALA A 712 17.94 -29.70 -31.85
N GLY A 713 18.84 -30.21 -31.00
CA GLY A 713 19.61 -29.37 -30.06
C GLY A 713 19.42 -29.77 -28.61
N PHE A 714 19.74 -28.86 -27.69
CA PHE A 714 19.60 -29.10 -26.26
C PHE A 714 18.22 -28.70 -25.76
N LEU A 715 17.71 -29.49 -24.83
CA LEU A 715 16.39 -29.34 -24.24
C LEU A 715 16.54 -29.36 -22.72
N GLN A 716 16.04 -28.34 -22.02
CA GLN A 716 15.93 -28.35 -20.57
C GLN A 716 14.55 -28.87 -20.17
N VAL A 717 14.53 -29.89 -19.33
CA VAL A 717 13.32 -30.40 -18.68
C VAL A 717 13.21 -29.73 -17.32
N ARG A 718 12.13 -28.96 -17.08
CA ARG A 718 11.86 -28.32 -15.78
C ARG A 718 10.70 -29.01 -15.06
N GLY A 719 10.91 -30.25 -14.63
CA GLY A 719 9.92 -31.04 -13.89
C GLY A 719 10.38 -31.34 -12.47
N LEU A 720 9.44 -31.70 -11.59
CA LEU A 720 9.75 -32.19 -10.23
C LEU A 720 9.58 -33.73 -10.11
N GLY A 721 8.67 -34.34 -10.87
CA GLY A 721 8.49 -35.81 -10.91
C GLY A 721 9.36 -36.55 -11.94
N GLU A 722 9.04 -37.83 -12.19
CA GLU A 722 9.63 -38.67 -13.23
C GLU A 722 9.07 -38.27 -14.61
N TRP A 723 9.94 -38.08 -15.59
CA TRP A 723 9.56 -37.68 -16.94
C TRP A 723 10.21 -38.55 -17.99
N GLU A 724 9.59 -38.59 -19.16
CA GLU A 724 10.09 -39.35 -20.29
C GLU A 724 9.75 -38.69 -21.62
N LEU A 725 10.70 -38.83 -22.55
CA LEU A 725 10.63 -38.39 -23.93
C LEU A 725 10.78 -39.62 -24.82
N GLU A 726 9.77 -39.88 -25.66
CA GLU A 726 9.77 -40.99 -26.59
C GLU A 726 9.55 -40.49 -28.03
N ARG A 727 10.49 -40.80 -28.92
CA ARG A 727 10.43 -40.45 -30.34
C ARG A 727 9.57 -41.44 -31.10
N ARG A 728 8.60 -40.94 -31.88
CA ARG A 728 7.82 -41.78 -32.81
C ARG A 728 8.55 -41.88 -34.16
N GLY A 729 8.77 -43.12 -34.63
CA GLY A 729 9.46 -43.43 -35.90
C GLY A 729 10.54 -44.48 -35.72
#